data_AF-A0A1M6I7J8-F1
#
_entry.id   AF-A0A1M6I7J8-F1
#
_cell.length_a   1.000
_cell.length_b   1.000
_cell.length_c   1.000
_cell.angle_alpha   90.00
_cell.angle_beta   90.00
_cell.angle_gamma   90.00
#
_symmetry.space_group_name_H-M   'P 1'
#
loop_
_entity.id
_entity.type
_entity.pdbx_description
1 polymer ?
#
loop_
_entity_poly.entity_id
_entity_poly.type
_entity_poly.pdbx_seq_one_letter_code
_entity_poly.pdbx_strand_id
1 'polypeptide(L)'
;MKLWRVNFHILIGCLGVIFFFNISVYSQTNLQQDLIAQRQLDTVLSYYQKSDVDSIDISKRLFYISTFLKLIEPYQEDTLVYMGLMRKTKLQNLAKQYDSAVTYSEKLYDLSNRNNDTLHIIRASAKLGLYHKNNNQLKESFKFYNEAFRVSRRVGDSARSGRYLLQMANIQNILGDFSGSKATAIEGVKFAEKIWDIKRLSGLYHIISVSNLEQNNFDEALKYNIAALSLGENKEDAKIIGRNHMFNYQNTKANILSGKKDFNQAISILDTLRKEPSVIGNKEMYARVLSNLGYILWLQDSQNITSEQLLLQARGIRKEINDAEGLIASNIHLTKFYQENNKEKALFFANSAYQNALKRESLVSIIEALGYVIQLKDSPEEARIYHKTSKELEEINQSNRAIYVETKYENDKLTTENLVLKAETAKKERQRIIYLFGSILIILIAGSVFYMVQQRHKRQIIRNVYDAEARISKKLHDELANDVYNVMIQIQNEQSRKEVLDKLEDIYNSTRDISRENSSFNEVRDFHLELSNMLSSYSADYTKIIIKDVGEINWQSITPEKKIIVYRILQELMINMKKHSEASLVAITFKKEQKNIKITYADNGVGVDKDEIIYSSGLRNAENRIKTIGGSFIFDSEMERGFKATVHFPN
;
A
#
# COMPACT_ATOMS: atom_id res chain seq x y z
N MET A 1 -46.65 -77.21 -23.99
CA MET A 1 -47.15 -76.25 -25.01
C MET A 1 -46.04 -75.24 -25.26
N LYS A 2 -45.63 -75.08 -26.52
CA LYS A 2 -44.50 -74.23 -26.98
C LYS A 2 -44.83 -72.73 -26.86
N LEU A 3 -43.75 -71.92 -26.93
CA LEU A 3 -43.69 -70.45 -27.15
C LEU A 3 -44.00 -69.63 -25.88
N TRP A 4 -43.24 -68.62 -25.42
CA TRP A 4 -42.42 -67.59 -26.07
C TRP A 4 -41.19 -67.27 -25.21
N ARG A 5 -39.97 -67.53 -25.71
CA ARG A 5 -38.77 -66.79 -25.28
C ARG A 5 -38.76 -65.49 -26.08
N VAL A 6 -39.38 -64.42 -25.56
CA VAL A 6 -39.05 -63.07 -26.03
C VAL A 6 -37.96 -62.53 -25.12
N ASN A 7 -36.87 -62.15 -25.77
CA ASN A 7 -35.60 -61.73 -25.19
C ASN A 7 -35.80 -60.61 -24.15
N PHE A 8 -35.60 -60.96 -22.88
CA PHE A 8 -35.45 -60.02 -21.76
C PHE A 8 -34.34 -58.98 -22.02
N HIS A 9 -33.33 -59.34 -22.82
CA HIS A 9 -32.28 -58.43 -23.29
C HIS A 9 -32.75 -57.37 -24.28
N ILE A 10 -33.82 -57.61 -25.06
CA ILE A 10 -34.39 -56.60 -25.96
C ILE A 10 -35.20 -55.56 -25.17
N LEU A 11 -35.92 -55.98 -24.13
CA LEU A 11 -36.73 -55.05 -23.30
C LEU A 11 -35.85 -54.09 -22.48
N ILE A 12 -34.73 -54.58 -21.93
CA ILE A 12 -33.75 -53.76 -21.19
C ILE A 12 -32.96 -52.86 -22.15
N GLY A 13 -32.64 -53.35 -23.37
CA GLY A 13 -32.05 -52.52 -24.42
C GLY A 13 -32.95 -51.37 -24.85
N CYS A 14 -34.26 -51.60 -25.02
CA CYS A 14 -35.21 -50.56 -25.39
C CYS A 14 -35.42 -49.52 -24.28
N LEU A 15 -35.50 -49.93 -23.00
CA LEU A 15 -35.61 -49.00 -21.87
C LEU A 15 -34.34 -48.16 -21.65
N GLY A 16 -33.16 -48.76 -21.84
CA GLY A 16 -31.88 -48.05 -21.80
C GLY A 16 -31.72 -47.04 -22.95
N VAL A 17 -32.14 -47.39 -24.16
CA VAL A 17 -32.10 -46.48 -25.32
C VAL A 17 -33.09 -45.33 -25.14
N ILE A 18 -34.29 -45.55 -24.60
CA ILE A 18 -35.26 -44.47 -24.32
C ILE A 18 -34.74 -43.53 -23.23
N PHE A 19 -34.07 -44.03 -22.19
CA PHE A 19 -33.51 -43.19 -21.12
C PHE A 19 -32.31 -42.37 -21.60
N PHE A 20 -31.41 -42.96 -22.40
CA PHE A 20 -30.29 -42.25 -23.04
C PHE A 20 -30.75 -41.25 -24.11
N PHE A 21 -31.80 -41.56 -24.89
CA PHE A 21 -32.43 -40.60 -25.80
C PHE A 21 -33.09 -39.45 -25.05
N ASN A 22 -33.75 -39.69 -23.92
CA ASN A 22 -34.35 -38.60 -23.15
C ASN A 22 -33.28 -37.68 -22.53
N ILE A 23 -32.15 -38.22 -22.06
CA ILE A 23 -31.03 -37.39 -21.54
C ILE A 23 -30.28 -36.67 -22.68
N SER A 24 -30.09 -37.30 -23.84
CA SER A 24 -29.45 -36.64 -24.99
C SER A 24 -30.36 -35.58 -25.62
N VAL A 25 -31.67 -35.83 -25.70
CA VAL A 25 -32.67 -34.86 -26.16
C VAL A 25 -32.78 -33.71 -25.16
N TYR A 26 -32.83 -33.97 -23.84
CA TYR A 26 -32.90 -32.93 -22.82
C TYR A 26 -31.62 -32.06 -22.75
N SER A 27 -30.44 -32.67 -22.91
CA SER A 27 -29.17 -31.93 -22.98
C SER A 27 -28.99 -31.18 -24.31
N GLN A 28 -29.44 -31.75 -25.45
CA GLN A 28 -29.50 -31.04 -26.73
C GLN A 28 -30.50 -29.88 -26.71
N THR A 29 -31.65 -30.03 -26.06
CA THR A 29 -32.64 -28.94 -25.96
C THR A 29 -32.12 -27.77 -25.13
N ASN A 30 -31.41 -28.03 -24.02
CA ASN A 30 -30.79 -26.96 -23.23
C ASN A 30 -29.62 -26.29 -23.97
N LEU A 31 -28.75 -27.07 -24.62
CA LEU A 31 -27.67 -26.53 -25.43
C LEU A 31 -28.20 -25.70 -26.61
N GLN A 32 -29.31 -26.14 -27.23
CA GLN A 32 -29.96 -25.45 -28.33
C GLN A 32 -30.71 -24.19 -27.84
N GLN A 33 -31.34 -24.22 -26.66
CA GLN A 33 -31.91 -23.03 -26.01
C GLN A 33 -30.83 -22.01 -25.64
N ASP A 34 -29.70 -22.44 -25.09
CA ASP A 34 -28.54 -21.59 -24.79
C ASP A 34 -27.94 -20.99 -26.06
N LEU A 35 -27.80 -21.77 -27.14
CA LEU A 35 -27.36 -21.25 -28.44
C LEU A 35 -28.35 -20.25 -29.04
N ILE A 36 -29.66 -20.47 -28.88
CA ILE A 36 -30.71 -19.56 -29.35
C ILE A 36 -30.65 -18.25 -28.54
N ALA A 37 -30.54 -18.34 -27.20
CA ALA A 37 -30.40 -17.19 -26.32
C ALA A 37 -29.12 -16.39 -26.64
N GLN A 38 -28.00 -17.07 -26.90
CA GLN A 38 -26.73 -16.45 -27.26
C GLN A 38 -26.80 -15.76 -28.64
N ARG A 39 -27.39 -16.42 -29.66
CA ARG A 39 -27.61 -15.79 -30.98
C ARG A 39 -28.54 -14.59 -30.92
N GLN A 40 -29.57 -14.64 -30.07
CA GLN A 40 -30.44 -13.50 -29.83
C GLN A 40 -29.67 -12.34 -29.19
N LEU A 41 -28.85 -12.62 -28.17
CA LEU A 41 -28.00 -11.61 -27.54
C LEU A 41 -26.97 -11.01 -28.52
N ASP A 42 -26.33 -11.82 -29.36
CA ASP A 42 -25.41 -11.37 -30.40
C ASP A 42 -26.11 -10.44 -31.41
N THR A 43 -27.35 -10.79 -31.78
CA THR A 43 -28.18 -9.97 -32.67
C THR A 43 -28.49 -8.63 -32.01
N VAL A 44 -28.86 -8.61 -30.73
CA VAL A 44 -29.10 -7.39 -29.95
C VAL A 44 -27.84 -6.53 -29.89
N LEU A 45 -26.70 -7.11 -29.51
CA LEU A 45 -25.42 -6.39 -29.42
C LEU A 45 -24.94 -5.83 -30.77
N SER A 46 -25.29 -6.47 -31.88
CA SER A 46 -24.98 -5.94 -33.22
C SER A 46 -25.61 -4.57 -33.48
N TYR A 47 -26.83 -4.32 -32.96
CA TYR A 47 -27.48 -3.00 -33.06
C TYR A 47 -26.75 -1.94 -32.24
N TYR A 48 -26.29 -2.30 -31.04
CA TYR A 48 -25.47 -1.41 -30.22
C TYR A 48 -24.17 -1.04 -30.95
N GLN A 49 -23.47 -2.02 -31.52
CA GLN A 49 -22.23 -1.79 -32.27
C GLN A 49 -22.46 -0.88 -33.48
N LYS A 50 -23.51 -1.12 -34.28
CA LYS A 50 -23.86 -0.25 -35.42
C LYS A 50 -24.17 1.18 -35.00
N SER A 51 -24.72 1.39 -33.81
CA SER A 51 -24.94 2.74 -33.29
C SER A 51 -23.65 3.51 -32.94
N ASP A 52 -22.53 2.81 -32.81
CA ASP A 52 -21.23 3.39 -32.47
C ASP A 52 -20.37 3.75 -33.69
N VAL A 53 -20.74 3.29 -34.88
CA VAL A 53 -19.95 3.53 -36.10
C VAL A 53 -20.13 4.97 -36.59
N ASP A 54 -19.09 5.79 -36.48
CA ASP A 54 -19.15 7.22 -36.80
C ASP A 54 -19.38 7.54 -38.29
N SER A 55 -19.08 6.61 -39.19
CA SER A 55 -19.39 6.76 -40.63
C SER A 55 -20.86 6.58 -40.96
N ILE A 56 -21.69 6.10 -40.03
CA ILE A 56 -23.14 5.95 -40.21
C ILE A 56 -23.82 7.27 -39.83
N ASP A 57 -24.82 7.67 -40.63
CA ASP A 57 -25.64 8.85 -40.34
C ASP A 57 -26.26 8.81 -38.94
N ILE A 58 -26.32 9.97 -38.29
CA ILE A 58 -26.78 10.10 -36.90
C ILE A 58 -28.21 9.58 -36.70
N SER A 59 -29.08 9.75 -37.69
CA SER A 59 -30.48 9.30 -37.65
C SER A 59 -30.56 7.77 -37.68
N LYS A 60 -29.72 7.12 -38.49
CA LYS A 60 -29.61 5.66 -38.53
C LYS A 60 -29.00 5.10 -37.25
N ARG A 61 -27.97 5.76 -36.70
CA ARG A 61 -27.40 5.40 -35.40
C ARG A 61 -28.44 5.51 -34.28
N LEU A 62 -29.26 6.56 -34.30
CA LEU A 62 -30.37 6.76 -33.37
C LEU A 62 -31.44 5.67 -33.50
N PHE A 63 -31.73 5.22 -34.73
CA PHE A 63 -32.60 4.08 -34.98
C PHE A 63 -32.02 2.80 -34.37
N TYR A 64 -30.76 2.47 -34.66
CA TYR A 64 -30.13 1.25 -34.15
C TYR A 64 -30.12 1.20 -32.62
N ILE A 65 -29.79 2.32 -31.95
CA ILE A 65 -29.79 2.33 -30.48
C ILE A 65 -31.20 2.28 -29.87
N SER A 66 -32.21 2.84 -30.55
CA SER A 66 -33.62 2.67 -30.14
C SER A 66 -34.05 1.21 -30.24
N THR A 67 -33.69 0.55 -31.34
CA THR A 67 -33.97 -0.88 -31.55
C THR A 67 -33.27 -1.73 -30.50
N PHE A 68 -32.00 -1.45 -30.20
CA PHE A 68 -31.28 -2.10 -29.10
C PHE A 68 -32.03 -1.96 -27.77
N LEU A 69 -32.40 -0.74 -27.37
CA LEU A 69 -33.12 -0.48 -26.12
C LEU A 69 -34.47 -1.23 -26.03
N LYS A 70 -35.18 -1.34 -27.16
CA LYS A 70 -36.44 -2.11 -27.23
C LYS A 70 -36.20 -3.62 -27.10
N LEU A 71 -35.15 -4.13 -27.74
CA LEU A 71 -34.87 -5.57 -27.72
C LEU A 71 -34.32 -6.05 -26.38
N ILE A 72 -33.68 -5.19 -25.57
CA ILE A 72 -33.19 -5.57 -24.24
C ILE A 72 -34.26 -5.51 -23.14
N GLU A 73 -35.43 -4.90 -23.40
CA GLU A 73 -36.51 -4.73 -22.42
C GLU A 73 -36.96 -6.06 -21.75
N PRO A 74 -37.07 -7.20 -22.47
CA PRO A 74 -37.43 -8.48 -21.86
C PRO A 74 -36.34 -9.08 -20.95
N TYR A 75 -35.08 -8.69 -21.11
CA TYR A 75 -33.95 -9.30 -20.41
C TYR A 75 -33.74 -8.72 -19.00
N GLN A 76 -34.29 -7.53 -18.71
CA GLN A 76 -34.16 -6.84 -17.42
C GLN A 76 -32.71 -6.70 -16.89
N GLU A 77 -31.72 -6.72 -17.79
CA GLU A 77 -30.30 -6.60 -17.47
C GLU A 77 -29.87 -5.14 -17.39
N ASP A 78 -29.70 -4.62 -16.17
CA ASP A 78 -29.36 -3.20 -15.93
C ASP A 78 -28.09 -2.75 -16.66
N THR A 79 -27.10 -3.64 -16.81
CA THR A 79 -25.86 -3.35 -17.55
C THR A 79 -26.14 -2.97 -18.99
N LEU A 80 -27.03 -3.69 -19.67
CA LEU A 80 -27.41 -3.41 -21.05
C LEU A 80 -28.22 -2.11 -21.15
N VAL A 81 -29.09 -1.85 -20.16
CA VAL A 81 -29.86 -0.61 -20.08
C VAL A 81 -28.94 0.60 -19.91
N TYR A 82 -27.95 0.53 -19.02
CA TYR A 82 -26.93 1.58 -18.86
C TYR A 82 -26.21 1.87 -20.17
N MET A 83 -25.72 0.82 -20.86
CA MET A 83 -25.05 0.96 -22.16
C MET A 83 -25.96 1.67 -23.18
N GLY A 84 -27.21 1.21 -23.29
CA GLY A 84 -28.19 1.74 -24.22
C GLY A 84 -28.51 3.22 -23.97
N LEU A 85 -28.82 3.59 -22.73
CA LEU A 85 -29.16 4.95 -22.33
C LEU A 85 -27.97 5.91 -22.47
N MET A 86 -26.76 5.50 -22.07
CA MET A 86 -25.55 6.31 -22.24
C MET A 86 -25.29 6.64 -23.71
N ARG A 87 -25.49 5.65 -24.59
CA ARG A 87 -25.32 5.83 -26.05
C ARG A 87 -26.42 6.69 -26.64
N LYS A 88 -27.68 6.42 -26.30
CA LYS A 88 -28.85 7.15 -26.80
C LYS A 88 -28.73 8.65 -26.50
N THR A 89 -28.43 8.99 -25.24
CA THR A 89 -28.24 10.37 -24.79
C THR A 89 -27.08 11.07 -25.50
N LYS A 90 -25.97 10.36 -25.77
CA LYS A 90 -24.82 10.91 -26.52
C LYS A 90 -25.24 11.24 -27.97
N LEU A 91 -25.94 10.32 -28.64
CA LEU A 91 -26.38 10.51 -30.02
C LEU A 91 -27.43 11.61 -30.14
N GLN A 92 -28.36 11.72 -29.18
CA GLN A 92 -29.35 12.81 -29.15
C GLN A 92 -28.69 14.17 -29.01
N ASN A 93 -27.67 14.30 -28.14
CA ASN A 93 -26.90 15.53 -28.03
C ASN A 93 -26.15 15.87 -29.33
N LEU A 94 -25.57 14.88 -30.02
CA LEU A 94 -24.93 15.09 -31.32
C LEU A 94 -25.95 15.52 -32.39
N ALA A 95 -27.18 15.00 -32.34
CA ALA A 95 -28.29 15.40 -33.19
C ALA A 95 -28.95 16.73 -32.75
N LYS A 96 -28.43 17.40 -31.70
CA LYS A 96 -29.00 18.61 -31.08
C LYS A 96 -30.45 18.45 -30.60
N GLN A 97 -30.86 17.21 -30.29
CA GLN A 97 -32.17 16.87 -29.71
C GLN A 97 -32.07 16.89 -28.18
N TYR A 98 -31.83 18.06 -27.62
CA TYR A 98 -31.48 18.21 -26.20
C TYR A 98 -32.62 17.82 -25.25
N ASP A 99 -33.89 18.14 -25.55
CA ASP A 99 -35.04 17.73 -24.72
C ASP A 99 -35.11 16.21 -24.58
N SER A 100 -34.96 15.50 -25.72
CA SER A 100 -34.90 14.05 -25.68
C SER A 100 -33.65 13.57 -24.93
N ALA A 101 -32.49 14.21 -25.09
CA ALA A 101 -31.30 13.87 -24.35
C ALA A 101 -31.48 14.03 -22.84
N VAL A 102 -32.23 15.04 -22.38
CA VAL A 102 -32.64 15.23 -20.99
C VAL A 102 -33.51 14.06 -20.53
N THR A 103 -34.61 13.75 -21.23
CA THR A 103 -35.52 12.66 -20.85
C THR A 103 -34.82 11.31 -20.69
N TYR A 104 -33.93 10.95 -21.61
CA TYR A 104 -33.19 9.68 -21.49
C TYR A 104 -32.09 9.74 -20.43
N SER A 105 -31.58 10.92 -20.09
CA SER A 105 -30.63 11.10 -18.98
C SER A 105 -31.32 11.03 -17.63
N GLU A 106 -32.59 11.45 -17.51
CA GLU A 106 -33.41 11.25 -16.32
C GLU A 106 -33.65 9.76 -16.07
N LYS A 107 -34.05 9.00 -17.11
CA LYS A 107 -34.16 7.54 -17.01
C LYS A 107 -32.86 6.87 -16.53
N LEU A 108 -31.72 7.36 -17.03
CA LEU A 108 -30.40 6.89 -16.61
C LEU A 108 -30.12 7.26 -15.14
N TYR A 109 -30.47 8.47 -14.74
CA TYR A 109 -30.33 8.95 -13.36
C TYR A 109 -31.19 8.13 -12.39
N ASP A 110 -32.46 7.90 -12.71
CA ASP A 110 -33.39 7.12 -11.88
C ASP A 110 -32.96 5.67 -11.74
N LEU A 111 -32.48 5.04 -12.82
CA LEU A 111 -31.89 3.71 -12.75
C LEU A 111 -30.65 3.69 -11.83
N SER A 112 -29.76 4.68 -11.99
CA SER A 112 -28.54 4.76 -11.18
C SER A 112 -28.80 4.99 -9.69
N ASN A 113 -29.83 5.76 -9.35
CA ASN A 113 -30.23 5.95 -7.96
C ASN A 113 -30.88 4.69 -7.37
N ARG A 114 -31.76 4.02 -8.12
CA ARG A 114 -32.36 2.73 -7.67
C ARG A 114 -31.29 1.69 -7.34
N ASN A 115 -30.20 1.66 -8.13
CA ASN A 115 -29.11 0.71 -7.95
C ASN A 115 -28.01 1.19 -7.01
N ASN A 116 -28.09 2.43 -6.49
CA ASN A 116 -27.01 3.09 -5.75
C ASN A 116 -25.66 3.09 -6.49
N ASP A 117 -25.68 3.13 -7.83
CA ASP A 117 -24.47 3.13 -8.66
C ASP A 117 -23.90 4.55 -8.76
N THR A 118 -22.98 4.85 -7.85
CA THR A 118 -22.34 6.17 -7.76
C THR A 118 -21.69 6.62 -9.07
N LEU A 119 -21.11 5.71 -9.87
CA LEU A 119 -20.46 6.06 -11.13
C LEU A 119 -21.50 6.51 -12.16
N HIS A 120 -22.62 5.80 -12.28
CA HIS A 120 -23.70 6.17 -13.19
C HIS A 120 -24.49 7.38 -12.70
N ILE A 121 -24.66 7.59 -11.38
CA ILE A 121 -25.24 8.81 -10.82
C ILE A 121 -24.42 10.03 -11.24
N ILE A 122 -23.09 9.98 -11.10
CA ILE A 122 -22.19 11.06 -11.54
C ILE A 122 -22.34 11.32 -13.04
N ARG A 123 -22.33 10.26 -13.86
CA ARG A 123 -22.42 10.37 -15.33
C ARG A 123 -23.77 10.93 -15.78
N ALA A 124 -24.87 10.48 -15.17
CA ALA A 124 -26.21 10.92 -15.49
C ALA A 124 -26.42 12.39 -15.10
N SER A 125 -26.01 12.76 -13.87
CA SER A 125 -26.07 14.14 -13.39
C SER A 125 -25.24 15.09 -14.27
N ALA A 126 -24.03 14.69 -14.66
CA ALA A 126 -23.19 15.49 -15.55
C ALA A 126 -23.80 15.67 -16.95
N LYS A 127 -24.52 14.65 -17.46
CA LYS A 127 -25.26 14.72 -18.74
C LYS A 127 -26.46 15.65 -18.62
N LEU A 128 -27.26 15.52 -17.57
CA LEU A 128 -28.38 16.44 -17.29
C LEU A 128 -27.88 17.88 -17.18
N GLY A 129 -26.81 18.11 -16.42
CA GLY A 129 -26.15 19.41 -16.32
C GLY A 129 -25.77 19.98 -17.69
N LEU A 130 -25.15 19.17 -18.55
CA LEU A 130 -24.77 19.58 -19.90
C LEU A 130 -25.97 19.89 -20.80
N TYR A 131 -26.99 19.03 -20.80
CA TYR A 131 -28.10 19.15 -21.74
C TYR A 131 -29.07 20.25 -21.34
N HIS A 132 -29.32 20.45 -20.04
CA HIS A 132 -30.03 21.64 -19.55
C HIS A 132 -29.27 22.93 -19.93
N LYS A 133 -27.94 22.94 -19.82
CA LYS A 133 -27.15 24.10 -20.28
C LYS A 133 -27.35 24.38 -21.77
N ASN A 134 -27.33 23.35 -22.60
CA ASN A 134 -27.53 23.48 -24.05
C ASN A 134 -28.95 23.94 -24.40
N ASN A 135 -29.93 23.62 -23.56
CA ASN A 135 -31.31 24.13 -23.59
C ASN A 135 -31.49 25.50 -22.91
N ASN A 136 -30.40 26.16 -22.50
CA ASN A 136 -30.44 27.43 -21.78
C ASN A 136 -31.18 27.38 -20.41
N GLN A 137 -31.42 26.18 -19.86
CA GLN A 137 -32.00 25.93 -18.55
C GLN A 137 -30.89 25.94 -17.47
N LEU A 138 -30.38 27.14 -17.18
CA LEU A 138 -29.15 27.31 -16.39
C LEU A 138 -29.30 26.95 -14.91
N LYS A 139 -30.50 27.14 -14.33
CA LYS A 139 -30.78 26.77 -12.93
C LYS A 139 -30.72 25.25 -12.73
N GLU A 140 -31.38 24.52 -13.62
CA GLU A 140 -31.41 23.06 -13.66
C GLU A 140 -30.01 22.51 -13.95
N SER A 141 -29.30 23.15 -14.89
CA SER A 141 -27.92 22.81 -15.19
C SER A 141 -27.02 22.91 -13.95
N PHE A 142 -27.12 24.02 -13.20
CA PHE A 142 -26.37 24.23 -11.97
C PHE A 142 -26.69 23.15 -10.93
N LYS A 143 -27.98 22.86 -10.71
CA LYS A 143 -28.45 21.82 -9.77
C LYS A 143 -27.83 20.46 -10.08
N PHE A 144 -27.84 20.02 -11.34
CA PHE A 144 -27.30 18.71 -11.70
C PHE A 144 -25.77 18.65 -11.72
N TYR A 145 -25.07 19.73 -12.07
CA TYR A 145 -23.62 19.78 -11.88
C TYR A 145 -23.24 19.78 -10.40
N ASN A 146 -24.02 20.44 -9.55
CA ASN A 146 -23.84 20.38 -8.10
C ASN A 146 -24.02 18.96 -7.57
N GLU A 147 -25.02 18.21 -8.06
CA GLU A 147 -25.19 16.80 -7.70
C GLU A 147 -24.00 15.94 -8.15
N ALA A 148 -23.55 16.13 -9.40
CA ALA A 148 -22.38 15.43 -9.92
C ALA A 148 -21.12 15.74 -9.09
N PHE A 149 -20.94 17.00 -8.67
CA PHE A 149 -19.87 17.43 -7.76
C PHE A 149 -19.99 16.75 -6.39
N ARG A 150 -21.17 16.80 -5.77
CA ARG A 150 -21.46 16.23 -4.45
C ARG A 150 -21.07 14.76 -4.39
N VAL A 151 -21.52 13.96 -5.36
CA VAL A 151 -21.19 12.52 -5.40
C VAL A 151 -19.72 12.28 -5.75
N SER A 152 -19.15 13.03 -6.70
CA SER A 152 -17.72 12.90 -7.07
C SER A 152 -16.78 13.18 -5.91
N ARG A 153 -17.10 14.18 -5.08
CA ARG A 153 -16.32 14.50 -3.89
C ARG A 153 -16.39 13.39 -2.85
N ARG A 154 -17.58 12.83 -2.60
CA ARG A 154 -17.78 11.71 -1.65
C ARG A 154 -16.95 10.49 -2.01
N VAL A 155 -16.84 10.16 -3.30
CA VAL A 155 -16.01 9.03 -3.77
C VAL A 155 -14.52 9.39 -3.92
N GLY A 156 -14.12 10.62 -3.61
CA GLY A 156 -12.73 11.08 -3.65
C GLY A 156 -12.20 11.41 -5.06
N ASP A 157 -13.06 11.52 -6.08
CA ASP A 157 -12.67 11.82 -7.46
C ASP A 157 -12.39 13.32 -7.63
N SER A 158 -11.11 13.68 -7.47
CA SER A 158 -10.67 15.08 -7.53
C SER A 158 -10.79 15.66 -8.95
N ALA A 159 -10.57 14.84 -9.99
CA ALA A 159 -10.67 15.29 -11.39
C ALA A 159 -12.09 15.68 -11.77
N ARG A 160 -13.08 14.84 -11.43
CA ARG A 160 -14.49 15.14 -11.67
C ARG A 160 -14.98 16.28 -10.78
N SER A 161 -14.55 16.33 -9.53
CA SER A 161 -14.91 17.43 -8.61
C SER A 161 -14.47 18.79 -9.15
N GLY A 162 -13.20 18.94 -9.55
CA GLY A 162 -12.70 20.18 -10.16
C GLY A 162 -13.41 20.53 -11.48
N ARG A 163 -13.71 19.51 -12.31
CA ARG A 163 -14.47 19.71 -13.55
C ARG A 163 -15.88 20.27 -13.29
N TYR A 164 -16.62 19.71 -12.34
CA TYR A 164 -18.01 20.15 -12.11
C TYR A 164 -18.09 21.49 -11.40
N LEU A 165 -17.15 21.80 -10.52
CA LEU A 165 -17.00 23.16 -9.97
C LEU A 165 -16.70 24.19 -11.06
N LEU A 166 -15.85 23.86 -12.04
CA LEU A 166 -15.64 24.72 -13.21
C LEU A 166 -16.94 24.93 -14.01
N GLN A 167 -17.74 23.88 -14.21
CA GLN A 167 -19.03 24.02 -14.92
C GLN A 167 -20.02 24.91 -14.16
N MET A 168 -20.12 24.73 -12.85
CA MET A 168 -20.96 25.56 -11.96
C MET A 168 -20.50 27.02 -11.96
N ALA A 169 -19.20 27.27 -11.84
CA ALA A 169 -18.64 28.62 -11.89
C ALA A 169 -18.91 29.30 -13.25
N ASN A 170 -18.82 28.56 -14.36
CA ASN A 170 -19.19 29.09 -15.68
C ASN A 170 -20.68 29.46 -15.74
N ILE A 171 -21.57 28.65 -15.18
CA ILE A 171 -23.02 28.94 -15.16
C ILE A 171 -23.31 30.19 -14.32
N GLN A 172 -22.70 30.30 -13.13
CA GLN A 172 -22.82 31.49 -12.30
C GLN A 172 -22.31 32.74 -13.04
N ASN A 173 -21.21 32.63 -13.78
CA ASN A 173 -20.69 33.73 -14.58
C ASN A 173 -21.66 34.14 -15.70
N ILE A 174 -22.26 33.17 -16.41
CA ILE A 174 -23.30 33.42 -17.44
C ILE A 174 -24.54 34.10 -16.82
N LEU A 175 -24.87 33.77 -15.57
CA LEU A 175 -25.99 34.37 -14.82
C LEU A 175 -25.61 35.70 -14.13
N GLY A 176 -24.41 36.24 -14.38
CA GLY A 176 -23.94 37.48 -13.76
C GLY A 176 -23.62 37.38 -12.26
N ASP A 177 -23.67 36.18 -11.66
CA ASP A 177 -23.22 35.95 -10.28
C ASP A 177 -21.69 35.80 -10.22
N PHE A 178 -20.98 36.89 -10.47
CA PHE A 178 -19.51 36.90 -10.51
C PHE A 178 -18.89 36.58 -9.14
N SER A 179 -19.54 36.99 -8.05
CA SER A 179 -19.08 36.68 -6.68
C SER A 179 -19.21 35.19 -6.36
N GLY A 180 -20.36 34.59 -6.67
CA GLY A 180 -20.59 33.15 -6.53
C GLY A 180 -19.68 32.34 -7.44
N SER A 181 -19.55 32.74 -8.71
CA SER A 181 -18.65 32.13 -9.69
C SER A 181 -17.21 32.06 -9.18
N LYS A 182 -16.69 33.18 -8.67
CA LYS A 182 -15.34 33.26 -8.09
C LYS A 182 -15.19 32.32 -6.90
N ALA A 183 -16.13 32.31 -5.97
CA ALA A 183 -16.08 31.44 -4.79
C ALA A 183 -16.07 29.95 -5.19
N THR A 184 -16.95 29.54 -6.10
CA THR A 184 -17.03 28.17 -6.63
C THR A 184 -15.74 27.78 -7.37
N ALA A 185 -15.20 28.67 -8.20
CA ALA A 185 -13.98 28.41 -8.95
C ALA A 185 -12.76 28.27 -8.02
N ILE A 186 -12.63 29.08 -6.97
CA ILE A 186 -11.55 28.95 -5.97
C ILE A 186 -11.62 27.59 -5.26
N GLU A 187 -12.82 27.06 -4.98
CA GLU A 187 -12.92 25.69 -4.48
C GLU A 187 -12.48 24.68 -5.53
N GLY A 188 -12.84 24.88 -6.80
CA GLY A 188 -12.42 24.04 -7.92
C GLY A 188 -10.91 23.96 -8.08
N VAL A 189 -10.19 25.07 -7.85
CA VAL A 189 -8.73 25.15 -7.93
C VAL A 189 -8.10 24.13 -6.99
N LYS A 190 -8.58 24.02 -5.75
CA LYS A 190 -8.05 23.05 -4.76
C LYS A 190 -8.08 21.61 -5.26
N PHE A 191 -9.12 21.23 -6.00
CA PHE A 191 -9.25 19.88 -6.56
C PHE A 191 -8.38 19.67 -7.80
N ALA A 192 -8.29 20.67 -8.67
CA ALA A 192 -7.46 20.60 -9.88
C ALA A 192 -5.95 20.62 -9.54
N GLU A 193 -5.53 21.43 -8.58
CA GLU A 193 -4.14 21.51 -8.10
C GLU A 193 -3.66 20.20 -7.47
N LYS A 194 -4.52 19.55 -6.67
CA LYS A 194 -4.20 18.29 -5.99
C LYS A 194 -3.72 17.19 -6.95
N ILE A 195 -4.22 17.18 -8.18
CA ILE A 195 -3.88 16.19 -9.22
C ILE A 195 -3.14 16.81 -10.41
N TRP A 196 -2.80 18.09 -10.33
CA TRP A 196 -2.17 18.86 -11.42
C TRP A 196 -2.92 18.74 -12.77
N ASP A 197 -4.25 18.85 -12.77
CA ASP A 197 -5.04 18.90 -14.02
C ASP A 197 -4.98 20.30 -14.63
N ILE A 198 -3.89 20.58 -15.36
CA ILE A 198 -3.58 21.90 -15.94
C ILE A 198 -4.71 22.44 -16.82
N LYS A 199 -5.49 21.57 -17.47
CA LYS A 199 -6.62 21.98 -18.32
C LYS A 199 -7.76 22.55 -17.50
N ARG A 200 -8.12 21.93 -16.37
CA ARG A 200 -9.17 22.50 -15.49
C ARG A 200 -8.62 23.68 -14.72
N LEU A 201 -7.37 23.61 -14.29
CA LEU A 201 -6.73 24.69 -13.55
C LEU A 201 -6.70 25.99 -14.38
N SER A 202 -6.31 25.92 -15.65
CA SER A 202 -6.32 27.09 -16.55
C SER A 202 -7.74 27.64 -16.76
N GLY A 203 -8.74 26.76 -16.90
CA GLY A 203 -10.15 27.14 -17.01
C GLY A 203 -10.68 27.82 -15.74
N LEU A 204 -10.28 27.33 -14.57
CA LEU A 204 -10.66 27.89 -13.27
C LEU A 204 -10.01 29.25 -13.04
N TYR A 205 -8.72 29.40 -13.35
CA TYR A 205 -8.06 30.70 -13.30
C TYR A 205 -8.66 31.69 -14.31
N HIS A 206 -9.01 31.23 -15.51
CA HIS A 206 -9.69 32.08 -16.49
C HIS A 206 -11.06 32.55 -16.00
N ILE A 207 -11.89 31.68 -15.40
CA ILE A 207 -13.21 32.12 -14.93
C ILE A 207 -13.12 33.03 -13.69
N ILE A 208 -12.11 32.86 -12.83
CA ILE A 208 -11.81 33.81 -11.75
C ILE A 208 -11.38 35.16 -12.34
N SER A 209 -10.56 35.14 -13.39
CA SER A 209 -10.12 36.34 -14.10
C SER A 209 -11.31 37.09 -14.71
N VAL A 210 -12.19 36.42 -15.45
CA VAL A 210 -13.41 37.02 -16.03
C VAL A 210 -14.31 37.57 -14.93
N SER A 211 -14.56 36.80 -13.86
CA SER A 211 -15.40 37.28 -12.74
C SER A 211 -14.83 38.54 -12.06
N ASN A 212 -13.52 38.72 -12.00
CA ASN A 212 -12.91 39.95 -11.50
C ASN A 212 -12.96 41.08 -12.53
N LEU A 213 -12.82 40.79 -13.83
CA LEU A 213 -12.96 41.76 -14.92
C LEU A 213 -14.35 42.40 -14.89
N GLU A 214 -15.41 41.59 -14.81
CA GLU A 214 -16.80 42.07 -14.77
C GLU A 214 -17.12 42.87 -13.49
N GLN A 215 -16.34 42.67 -12.42
CA GLN A 215 -16.41 43.47 -11.19
C GLN A 215 -15.50 44.70 -11.21
N ASN A 216 -14.87 45.01 -12.35
CA ASN A 216 -13.87 46.08 -12.52
C ASN A 216 -12.61 45.95 -11.62
N ASN A 217 -12.35 44.75 -11.07
CA ASN A 217 -11.16 44.45 -10.27
C ASN A 217 -10.00 44.06 -11.19
N PHE A 218 -9.51 45.01 -11.99
CA PHE A 218 -8.61 44.72 -13.10
C PHE A 218 -7.26 44.11 -12.70
N ASP A 219 -6.71 44.47 -11.55
CA ASP A 219 -5.43 43.90 -11.06
C ASP A 219 -5.56 42.42 -10.73
N GLU A 220 -6.61 42.04 -10.00
CA GLU A 220 -6.87 40.63 -9.68
C GLU A 220 -7.27 39.85 -10.93
N ALA A 221 -8.03 40.48 -11.84
CA ALA A 221 -8.35 39.89 -13.14
C ALA A 221 -7.08 39.57 -13.94
N LEU A 222 -6.13 40.49 -14.00
CA LEU A 222 -4.86 40.33 -14.72
C LEU A 222 -3.99 39.24 -14.06
N LYS A 223 -3.89 39.23 -12.73
CA LYS A 223 -3.16 38.21 -11.97
C LYS A 223 -3.60 36.80 -12.32
N TYR A 224 -4.91 36.52 -12.24
CA TYR A 224 -5.44 35.20 -12.58
C TYR A 224 -5.38 34.91 -14.09
N ASN A 225 -5.50 35.91 -14.95
CA ASN A 225 -5.33 35.73 -16.39
C ASN A 225 -3.91 35.27 -16.74
N ILE A 226 -2.90 35.92 -16.14
CA ILE A 226 -1.49 35.55 -16.29
C ILE A 226 -1.27 34.13 -15.76
N ALA A 227 -1.82 33.78 -14.60
CA ALA A 227 -1.75 32.42 -14.06
C ALA A 227 -2.38 31.37 -15.00
N ALA A 228 -3.47 31.70 -15.69
CA ALA A 228 -4.07 30.82 -16.69
C ALA A 228 -3.18 30.65 -17.94
N LEU A 229 -2.56 31.74 -18.41
CA LEU A 229 -1.66 31.74 -19.57
C LEU A 229 -0.33 31.04 -19.28
N SER A 230 0.22 31.21 -18.07
CA SER A 230 1.51 30.62 -17.69
C SER A 230 1.48 29.09 -17.70
N LEU A 231 0.31 28.50 -17.41
CA LEU A 231 0.10 27.04 -17.48
C LEU A 231 0.23 26.48 -18.91
N GLY A 232 0.22 27.32 -19.95
CA GLY A 232 0.34 26.91 -21.35
C GLY A 232 1.49 27.58 -22.09
N GLU A 233 2.57 27.96 -21.38
CA GLU A 233 3.74 28.63 -21.99
C GLU A 233 4.47 27.74 -22.99
N ASN A 234 4.61 26.45 -22.68
CA ASN A 234 5.21 25.49 -23.62
C ASN A 234 4.15 24.89 -24.55
N LYS A 235 4.63 24.36 -25.68
CA LYS A 235 3.78 23.87 -26.77
C LYS A 235 2.96 22.63 -26.38
N GLU A 236 3.46 21.80 -25.46
CA GLU A 236 2.78 20.56 -25.05
C GLU A 236 1.63 20.87 -24.08
N ASP A 237 1.87 21.73 -23.09
CA ASP A 237 0.84 22.15 -22.15
C ASP A 237 -0.27 22.97 -22.84
N ALA A 238 0.11 23.84 -23.78
CA ALA A 238 -0.86 24.56 -24.62
C ALA A 238 -1.76 23.62 -25.45
N LYS A 239 -1.24 22.44 -25.83
CA LYS A 239 -2.02 21.41 -26.54
C LYS A 239 -2.98 20.69 -25.59
N ILE A 240 -2.57 20.40 -24.36
CA ILE A 240 -3.43 19.80 -23.31
C ILE A 240 -4.58 20.73 -22.96
N ILE A 241 -4.28 22.01 -22.71
CA ILE A 241 -5.28 23.05 -22.43
C ILE A 241 -6.18 23.23 -23.65
N GLY A 242 -5.57 23.36 -24.82
CA GLY A 242 -6.22 23.58 -26.11
C GLY A 242 -6.00 25.00 -26.62
N ARG A 243 -5.50 25.13 -27.86
CA ARG A 243 -5.11 26.43 -28.44
C ARG A 243 -6.23 27.48 -28.42
N ASN A 244 -7.47 27.08 -28.70
CA ASN A 244 -8.61 28.00 -28.66
C ASN A 244 -8.84 28.59 -27.27
N HIS A 245 -8.57 27.83 -26.20
CA HIS A 245 -8.62 28.38 -24.83
C HIS A 245 -7.52 29.40 -24.62
N MET A 246 -6.28 29.12 -25.07
CA MET A 246 -5.18 30.08 -24.97
C MET A 246 -5.48 31.40 -25.70
N PHE A 247 -6.04 31.34 -26.91
CA PHE A 247 -6.46 32.55 -27.62
C PHE A 247 -7.57 33.31 -26.88
N ASN A 248 -8.53 32.60 -26.28
CA ASN A 248 -9.56 33.23 -25.44
C ASN A 248 -8.96 33.92 -24.21
N TYR A 249 -7.95 33.32 -23.58
CA TYR A 249 -7.25 33.90 -22.44
C TYR A 249 -6.49 35.17 -22.84
N GLN A 250 -5.82 35.17 -24.00
CA GLN A 250 -5.17 36.36 -24.58
C GLN A 250 -6.17 37.46 -24.93
N ASN A 251 -7.31 37.11 -25.53
CA ASN A 251 -8.38 38.07 -25.79
C ASN A 251 -8.92 38.69 -24.48
N THR A 252 -9.09 37.86 -23.43
CA THR A 252 -9.49 38.34 -22.10
C THR A 252 -8.43 39.28 -21.51
N LYS A 253 -7.14 38.97 -21.68
CA LYS A 253 -6.03 39.86 -21.27
C LYS A 253 -6.13 41.23 -21.91
N ALA A 254 -6.43 41.31 -23.20
CA ALA A 254 -6.60 42.57 -23.91
C ALA A 254 -7.75 43.40 -23.32
N ASN A 255 -8.89 42.78 -23.03
CA ASN A 255 -10.02 43.47 -22.37
C ASN A 255 -9.64 43.99 -20.98
N ILE A 256 -8.90 43.21 -20.19
CA ILE A 256 -8.40 43.63 -18.86
C ILE A 256 -7.46 44.83 -18.98
N LEU A 257 -6.50 44.77 -19.90
CA LEU A 257 -5.55 45.87 -20.16
C LEU A 257 -6.25 47.14 -20.63
N SER A 258 -7.28 47.01 -21.48
CA SER A 258 -8.13 48.13 -21.87
C SER A 258 -8.85 48.74 -20.67
N GLY A 259 -9.38 47.93 -19.74
CA GLY A 259 -9.98 48.42 -18.49
C GLY A 259 -8.98 49.18 -17.61
N LYS A 260 -7.71 48.77 -17.63
CA LYS A 260 -6.59 49.49 -16.99
C LYS A 260 -6.09 50.71 -17.80
N LYS A 261 -6.72 51.02 -18.93
CA LYS A 261 -6.33 52.08 -19.89
C LYS A 261 -4.97 51.85 -20.58
N ASP A 262 -4.44 50.62 -20.53
CA ASP A 262 -3.26 50.23 -21.31
C ASP A 262 -3.68 49.77 -22.72
N PHE A 263 -4.15 50.74 -23.50
CA PHE A 263 -4.71 50.49 -24.82
C PHE A 263 -3.67 49.95 -25.81
N ASN A 264 -2.43 50.44 -25.73
CA ASN A 264 -1.37 50.04 -26.66
C ASN A 264 -1.06 48.54 -26.55
N GLN A 265 -0.91 48.01 -25.33
CA GLN A 265 -0.70 46.58 -25.14
C GLN A 265 -1.95 45.76 -25.52
N ALA A 266 -3.14 46.23 -25.16
CA ALA A 266 -4.39 45.56 -25.52
C ALA A 266 -4.56 45.42 -27.04
N ILE A 267 -4.33 46.50 -27.78
CA ILE A 267 -4.38 46.54 -29.24
C ILE A 267 -3.31 45.62 -29.82
N SER A 268 -2.07 45.68 -29.35
CA SER A 268 -0.98 44.82 -29.84
C SER A 268 -1.33 43.32 -29.73
N ILE A 269 -1.97 42.90 -28.64
CA ILE A 269 -2.41 41.51 -28.45
C ILE A 269 -3.48 41.14 -29.48
N LEU A 270 -4.52 41.96 -29.64
CA LEU A 270 -5.61 41.69 -30.57
C LEU A 270 -5.16 41.75 -32.04
N ASP A 271 -4.21 42.63 -32.36
CA ASP A 271 -3.60 42.75 -33.68
C ASP A 271 -2.77 41.52 -34.06
N THR A 272 -2.14 40.89 -33.06
CA THR A 272 -1.47 39.60 -33.22
C THR A 272 -2.49 38.50 -33.44
N LEU A 273 -3.53 38.44 -32.58
CA LEU A 273 -4.58 37.42 -32.67
C LEU A 273 -5.36 37.46 -33.99
N ARG A 274 -5.69 38.64 -34.52
CA ARG A 274 -6.44 38.72 -35.79
C ARG A 274 -5.65 38.23 -37.01
N LYS A 275 -4.32 38.11 -36.90
CA LYS A 275 -3.44 37.61 -37.97
C LYS A 275 -3.13 36.12 -37.82
N GLU A 276 -3.46 35.51 -36.67
CA GLU A 276 -3.19 34.11 -36.39
C GLU A 276 -4.10 33.20 -37.25
N PRO A 277 -3.55 32.30 -38.09
CA PRO A 277 -4.36 31.45 -38.98
C PRO A 277 -5.40 30.61 -38.24
N SER A 278 -5.05 30.12 -37.05
CA SER A 278 -5.96 29.34 -36.20
C SER A 278 -7.17 30.15 -35.74
N VAL A 279 -6.99 31.47 -35.51
CA VAL A 279 -8.05 32.40 -35.14
C VAL A 279 -8.91 32.73 -36.36
N ILE A 280 -8.29 33.02 -37.51
CA ILE A 280 -8.99 33.33 -38.77
C ILE A 280 -9.89 32.15 -39.21
N GLY A 281 -9.39 30.92 -39.07
CA GLY A 281 -10.17 29.70 -39.38
C GLY A 281 -11.38 29.49 -38.47
N ASN A 282 -11.41 30.10 -37.28
CA ASN A 282 -12.54 30.07 -36.36
C ASN A 282 -13.33 31.39 -36.44
N LYS A 283 -14.37 31.41 -37.28
CA LYS A 283 -15.18 32.62 -37.54
C LYS A 283 -15.75 33.28 -36.27
N GLU A 284 -16.20 32.49 -35.29
CA GLU A 284 -16.72 33.02 -34.01
C GLU A 284 -15.61 33.78 -33.25
N MET A 285 -14.43 33.17 -33.16
CA MET A 285 -13.29 33.76 -32.46
C MET A 285 -12.75 34.98 -33.20
N TYR A 286 -12.63 34.89 -34.52
CA TYR A 286 -12.19 36.00 -35.36
C TYR A 286 -13.12 37.21 -35.21
N ALA A 287 -14.44 37.00 -35.26
CA ALA A 287 -15.40 38.07 -35.02
C ALA A 287 -15.29 38.66 -33.60
N ARG A 288 -15.05 37.83 -32.58
CA ARG A 288 -14.80 38.32 -31.20
C ARG A 288 -13.58 39.22 -31.13
N VAL A 289 -12.46 38.82 -31.73
CA VAL A 289 -11.21 39.61 -31.75
C VAL A 289 -11.42 40.93 -32.47
N LEU A 290 -12.06 40.92 -33.65
CA LEU A 290 -12.37 42.15 -34.40
C LEU A 290 -13.30 43.08 -33.62
N SER A 291 -14.33 42.54 -32.95
CA SER A 291 -15.27 43.32 -32.17
C SER A 291 -14.61 43.97 -30.95
N ASN A 292 -13.71 43.27 -30.26
CA ASN A 292 -12.96 43.84 -29.14
C ASN A 292 -11.93 44.85 -29.63
N LEU A 293 -11.23 44.58 -30.74
CA LEU A 293 -10.26 45.51 -31.30
C LEU A 293 -10.91 46.83 -31.72
N GLY A 294 -12.02 46.76 -32.47
CA GLY A 294 -12.77 47.96 -32.87
C GLY A 294 -13.29 48.75 -31.66
N TYR A 295 -13.77 48.07 -30.63
CA TYR A 295 -14.24 48.74 -29.41
C TYR A 295 -13.10 49.42 -28.63
N ILE A 296 -11.95 48.74 -28.50
CA ILE A 296 -10.78 49.26 -27.78
C ILE A 296 -10.12 50.42 -28.55
N LEU A 297 -10.07 50.37 -29.87
CA LEU A 297 -9.60 51.47 -30.71
C LEU A 297 -10.46 52.72 -30.51
N TRP A 298 -11.78 52.56 -30.41
CA TRP A 298 -12.69 53.67 -30.10
C TRP A 298 -12.51 54.22 -28.68
N LEU A 299 -12.28 53.35 -27.68
CA LEU A 299 -11.99 53.79 -26.31
C LEU A 299 -10.67 54.58 -26.22
N GLN A 300 -9.68 54.21 -27.03
CA GLN A 300 -8.41 54.93 -27.12
C GLN A 300 -8.57 56.29 -27.82
N ASP A 301 -9.28 56.31 -28.95
CA ASP A 301 -9.54 57.49 -29.76
C ASP A 301 -10.95 57.43 -30.35
N SER A 302 -11.83 58.31 -29.86
CA SER A 302 -13.23 58.38 -30.29
C SER A 302 -13.41 58.74 -31.77
N GLN A 303 -12.40 59.32 -32.42
CA GLN A 303 -12.42 59.70 -33.84
C GLN A 303 -11.80 58.63 -34.76
N ASN A 304 -11.39 57.48 -34.21
CA ASN A 304 -10.75 56.44 -34.98
C ASN A 304 -11.73 55.78 -35.98
N ILE A 305 -11.55 56.11 -37.26
CA ILE A 305 -12.37 55.64 -38.38
C ILE A 305 -12.39 54.13 -38.56
N THR A 306 -11.37 53.40 -38.10
CA THR A 306 -11.30 51.94 -38.24
C THR A 306 -12.21 51.21 -37.26
N SER A 307 -12.60 51.86 -36.16
CA SER A 307 -13.41 51.28 -35.10
C SER A 307 -14.78 50.82 -35.60
N GLU A 308 -15.51 51.69 -36.29
CA GLU A 308 -16.84 51.39 -36.84
C GLU A 308 -16.76 50.24 -37.85
N GLN A 309 -15.76 50.28 -38.74
CA GLN A 309 -15.54 49.26 -39.76
C GLN A 309 -15.34 47.88 -39.13
N LEU A 310 -14.47 47.77 -38.10
CA LEU A 310 -14.19 46.50 -37.42
C LEU A 310 -15.41 45.98 -36.66
N LEU A 311 -16.15 46.85 -35.98
CA LEU A 311 -17.38 46.49 -35.27
C LEU A 311 -18.47 45.95 -36.22
N LEU A 312 -18.68 46.63 -37.35
CA LEU A 312 -19.64 46.20 -38.37
C LEU A 312 -19.20 44.91 -39.07
N GLN A 313 -17.91 44.75 -39.35
CA GLN A 313 -17.34 43.52 -39.91
C GLN A 313 -17.55 42.33 -38.98
N ALA A 314 -17.24 42.47 -37.68
CA ALA A 314 -17.46 41.43 -36.69
C ALA A 314 -18.93 41.00 -36.63
N ARG A 315 -19.85 41.98 -36.63
CA ARG A 315 -21.30 41.72 -36.67
C ARG A 315 -21.71 40.99 -37.95
N GLY A 316 -21.16 41.38 -39.10
CA GLY A 316 -21.42 40.73 -40.39
C GLY A 316 -21.06 39.25 -40.38
N ILE A 317 -19.87 38.92 -39.87
CA ILE A 317 -19.40 37.52 -39.74
C ILE A 317 -20.34 36.73 -38.81
N ARG A 318 -20.72 37.29 -37.66
CA ARG A 318 -21.63 36.65 -36.70
C ARG A 318 -23.02 36.39 -37.30
N LYS A 319 -23.50 37.28 -38.16
CA LYS A 319 -24.74 37.09 -38.91
C LYS A 319 -24.62 35.95 -39.92
N GLU A 320 -23.50 35.85 -40.64
CA GLU A 320 -23.24 34.78 -41.63
C GLU A 320 -23.25 33.39 -40.98
N ILE A 321 -22.66 33.26 -39.79
CA ILE A 321 -22.56 31.98 -39.07
C ILE A 321 -23.74 31.70 -38.13
N ASN A 322 -24.74 32.58 -38.07
CA ASN A 322 -25.89 32.50 -37.17
C ASN A 322 -25.50 32.45 -35.67
N ASP A 323 -24.45 33.17 -35.27
CA ASP A 323 -24.02 33.31 -33.87
C ASP A 323 -24.89 34.35 -33.15
N ALA A 324 -26.03 33.91 -32.63
CA ALA A 324 -26.97 34.78 -31.93
C ALA A 324 -26.36 35.42 -30.67
N GLU A 325 -25.50 34.71 -29.94
CA GLU A 325 -24.83 35.23 -28.74
C GLU A 325 -23.83 36.33 -29.10
N GLY A 326 -22.97 36.07 -30.08
CA GLY A 326 -22.04 37.07 -30.58
C GLY A 326 -22.76 38.28 -31.18
N LEU A 327 -23.92 38.10 -31.82
CA LEU A 327 -24.71 39.21 -32.34
C LEU A 327 -25.19 40.15 -31.23
N ILE A 328 -25.57 39.62 -30.07
CA ILE A 328 -25.89 40.45 -28.89
C ILE A 328 -24.68 41.31 -28.54
N ALA A 329 -23.51 40.69 -28.30
CA ALA A 329 -22.29 41.41 -27.92
C ALA A 329 -21.86 42.46 -28.97
N SER A 330 -21.90 42.12 -30.26
CA SER A 330 -21.60 43.07 -31.35
C SER A 330 -22.55 44.25 -31.36
N ASN A 331 -23.85 43.99 -31.20
CA ASN A 331 -24.86 45.05 -31.16
C ASN A 331 -24.67 45.94 -29.93
N ILE A 332 -24.34 45.39 -28.75
CA ILE A 332 -24.03 46.19 -27.55
C ILE A 332 -22.81 47.09 -27.78
N HIS A 333 -21.72 46.59 -28.39
CA HIS A 333 -20.57 47.45 -28.74
C HIS A 333 -20.95 48.57 -29.72
N LEU A 334 -21.78 48.28 -30.73
CA LEU A 334 -22.26 49.29 -31.68
C LEU A 334 -23.21 50.30 -31.00
N THR A 335 -24.06 49.86 -30.07
CA THR A 335 -24.88 50.75 -29.24
C THR A 335 -24.01 51.74 -28.49
N LYS A 336 -22.99 51.24 -27.76
CA LYS A 336 -22.03 52.05 -27.01
C LYS A 336 -21.29 53.03 -27.93
N PHE A 337 -20.85 52.56 -29.10
CA PHE A 337 -20.14 53.37 -30.09
C PHE A 337 -20.97 54.55 -30.62
N TYR A 338 -22.25 54.33 -30.94
CA TYR A 338 -23.11 55.38 -31.49
C TYR A 338 -23.85 56.21 -30.43
N GLN A 339 -23.86 55.81 -29.16
CA GLN A 339 -24.69 56.41 -28.11
C GLN A 339 -24.58 57.94 -28.03
N GLU A 340 -23.35 58.46 -28.14
CA GLU A 340 -23.08 59.90 -28.07
C GLU A 340 -23.25 60.62 -29.42
N ASN A 341 -22.92 59.96 -30.52
CA ASN A 341 -22.83 60.60 -31.84
C ASN A 341 -24.09 60.42 -32.71
N ASN A 342 -24.86 59.35 -32.48
CA ASN A 342 -26.05 59.00 -33.27
C ASN A 342 -27.02 58.11 -32.45
N LYS A 343 -27.91 58.76 -31.70
CA LYS A 343 -28.90 58.09 -30.85
C LYS A 343 -29.82 57.14 -31.60
N GLU A 344 -30.18 57.45 -32.86
CA GLU A 344 -31.05 56.59 -33.68
C GLU A 344 -30.37 55.26 -34.01
N LYS A 345 -29.11 55.30 -34.48
CA LYS A 345 -28.30 54.09 -34.70
C LYS A 345 -28.08 53.33 -33.40
N ALA A 346 -27.77 54.02 -32.30
CA ALA A 346 -27.60 53.39 -31.00
C ALA A 346 -28.86 52.62 -30.58
N LEU A 347 -30.04 53.24 -30.72
CA LEU A 347 -31.32 52.62 -30.41
C LEU A 347 -31.63 51.44 -31.34
N PHE A 348 -31.28 51.53 -32.63
CA PHE A 348 -31.41 50.41 -33.57
C PHE A 348 -30.60 49.19 -33.12
N PHE A 349 -29.33 49.38 -32.76
CA PHE A 349 -28.49 48.28 -32.29
C PHE A 349 -28.92 47.76 -30.91
N ALA A 350 -29.36 48.63 -30.00
CA ALA A 350 -29.88 48.23 -28.69
C ALA A 350 -31.13 47.33 -28.84
N ASN A 351 -32.06 47.72 -29.70
CA ASN A 351 -33.23 46.89 -30.03
C ASN A 351 -32.82 45.57 -30.70
N SER A 352 -31.84 45.60 -31.60
CA SER A 352 -31.33 44.37 -32.21
C SER A 352 -30.69 43.43 -31.19
N ALA A 353 -29.96 43.95 -30.20
CA ALA A 353 -29.43 43.16 -29.08
C ALA A 353 -30.58 42.57 -28.26
N TYR A 354 -31.58 43.37 -27.88
CA TYR A 354 -32.74 42.96 -27.11
C TYR A 354 -33.53 41.83 -27.80
N GLN A 355 -33.81 41.96 -29.10
CA GLN A 355 -34.53 40.93 -29.86
C GLN A 355 -33.75 39.61 -29.96
N ASN A 356 -32.41 39.66 -30.09
CA ASN A 356 -31.59 38.45 -30.06
C ASN A 356 -31.53 37.84 -28.66
N ALA A 357 -31.49 38.67 -27.60
CA ALA A 357 -31.51 38.23 -26.22
C ALA A 357 -32.83 37.51 -25.86
N LEU A 358 -33.97 38.02 -26.33
CA LEU A 358 -35.28 37.37 -26.19
C LEU A 358 -35.32 36.00 -26.88
N LYS A 359 -34.85 35.90 -28.14
CA LYS A 359 -34.79 34.63 -28.88
C LYS A 359 -33.90 33.59 -28.20
N ARG A 360 -32.88 34.05 -27.48
CA ARG A 360 -31.94 33.23 -26.74
C ARG A 360 -32.39 32.90 -25.32
N GLU A 361 -33.44 33.56 -24.83
CA GLU A 361 -33.92 33.48 -23.44
C GLU A 361 -32.81 33.80 -22.42
N SER A 362 -31.86 34.68 -22.78
CA SER A 362 -30.76 35.07 -21.89
C SER A 362 -31.17 36.23 -21.00
N LEU A 363 -31.49 35.96 -19.73
CA LEU A 363 -31.95 36.99 -18.78
C LEU A 363 -30.93 38.12 -18.61
N VAL A 364 -29.64 37.79 -18.50
CA VAL A 364 -28.55 38.79 -18.37
C VAL A 364 -28.48 39.68 -19.60
N SER A 365 -28.52 39.10 -20.79
CA SER A 365 -28.49 39.87 -22.04
C SER A 365 -29.75 40.71 -22.25
N ILE A 366 -30.92 40.23 -21.79
CA ILE A 366 -32.17 40.99 -21.81
C ILE A 366 -32.02 42.24 -20.94
N ILE A 367 -31.55 42.07 -19.69
CA ILE A 367 -31.33 43.17 -18.74
C ILE A 367 -30.34 44.18 -19.32
N GLU A 368 -29.20 43.72 -19.85
CA GLU A 368 -28.18 44.60 -20.43
C GLU A 368 -28.73 45.40 -21.63
N ALA A 369 -29.39 44.73 -22.58
CA ALA A 369 -29.93 45.39 -23.77
C ALA A 369 -31.05 46.37 -23.41
N LEU A 370 -31.97 45.99 -22.50
CA LEU A 370 -33.04 46.86 -22.04
C LEU A 370 -32.50 48.08 -21.29
N GLY A 371 -31.41 47.93 -20.52
CA GLY A 371 -30.73 49.06 -19.87
C GLY A 371 -30.35 50.16 -20.87
N TYR A 372 -29.83 49.78 -22.04
CA TYR A 372 -29.56 50.74 -23.12
C TYR A 372 -30.82 51.29 -23.78
N VAL A 373 -31.82 50.45 -24.04
CA VAL A 373 -33.09 50.90 -24.66
C VAL A 373 -33.77 51.97 -23.81
N ILE A 374 -33.86 51.76 -22.50
CA ILE A 374 -34.50 52.68 -21.54
C ILE A 374 -33.71 54.00 -21.42
N GLN A 375 -32.38 53.96 -21.52
CA GLN A 375 -31.56 55.17 -21.53
C GLN A 375 -31.72 55.99 -22.82
N LEU A 376 -31.93 55.33 -23.96
CA LEU A 376 -32.00 55.96 -25.28
C LEU A 376 -33.41 56.42 -25.65
N LYS A 377 -34.44 55.88 -24.99
CA LYS A 377 -35.85 56.18 -25.25
C LYS A 377 -36.66 56.01 -23.95
N ASP A 378 -37.59 56.95 -23.70
CA ASP A 378 -38.59 56.77 -22.64
C ASP A 378 -39.55 55.61 -23.00
N SER A 379 -39.53 54.57 -22.19
CA SER A 379 -40.09 53.26 -22.54
C SER A 379 -40.57 52.54 -21.26
N PRO A 380 -41.73 52.92 -20.70
CA PRO A 380 -42.21 52.40 -19.42
C PRO A 380 -42.48 50.88 -19.40
N GLU A 381 -42.84 50.30 -20.53
CA GLU A 381 -43.09 48.86 -20.64
C GLU A 381 -41.79 48.07 -20.59
N GLU A 382 -40.77 48.49 -21.33
CA GLU A 382 -39.43 47.91 -21.26
C GLU A 382 -38.83 48.02 -19.84
N ALA A 383 -39.10 49.11 -19.12
CA ALA A 383 -38.67 49.26 -17.72
C ALA A 383 -39.35 48.24 -16.78
N ARG A 384 -40.64 47.92 -17.01
CA ARG A 384 -41.34 46.86 -16.26
C ARG A 384 -40.76 45.48 -16.55
N ILE A 385 -40.47 45.18 -17.82
CA ILE A 385 -39.85 43.91 -18.23
C ILE A 385 -38.46 43.80 -17.60
N TYR A 386 -37.64 44.85 -17.68
CA TYR A 386 -36.34 44.92 -17.02
C TYR A 386 -36.43 44.56 -15.54
N HIS A 387 -37.35 45.19 -14.79
CA HIS A 387 -37.51 44.92 -13.37
C HIS A 387 -37.92 43.47 -13.09
N LYS A 388 -38.88 42.94 -13.86
CA LYS A 388 -39.33 41.54 -13.74
C LYS A 388 -38.19 40.56 -14.01
N THR A 389 -37.46 40.73 -15.11
CA THR A 389 -36.34 39.86 -15.50
C THR A 389 -35.18 39.97 -14.51
N SER A 390 -34.89 41.16 -14.00
CA SER A 390 -33.88 41.36 -12.95
C SER A 390 -34.23 40.62 -11.66
N LYS A 391 -35.51 40.63 -11.26
CA LYS A 391 -35.98 39.88 -10.08
C LYS A 391 -35.85 38.37 -10.30
N GLU A 392 -36.26 37.88 -11.45
CA GLU A 392 -36.14 36.45 -11.81
C GLU A 392 -34.68 35.98 -11.80
N LEU A 393 -33.76 36.76 -12.38
CA LEU A 393 -32.34 36.46 -12.36
C LEU A 393 -31.78 36.40 -10.92
N GLU A 394 -32.18 37.35 -10.07
CA GLU A 394 -31.76 37.38 -8.67
C GLU A 394 -32.27 36.16 -7.90
N GLU A 395 -33.52 35.74 -8.12
CA GLU A 395 -34.09 34.52 -7.52
C GLU A 395 -33.31 33.26 -7.95
N ILE A 396 -32.91 33.16 -9.23
CA ILE A 396 -32.06 32.07 -9.73
C ILE A 396 -30.69 32.09 -9.04
N ASN A 397 -30.05 33.26 -8.95
CA ASN A 397 -28.74 33.40 -8.32
C ASN A 397 -28.79 33.06 -6.82
N GLN A 398 -29.80 33.51 -6.10
CA GLN A 398 -30.03 33.14 -4.70
C GLN A 398 -30.24 31.63 -4.55
N SER A 399 -31.06 31.02 -5.41
CA SER A 399 -31.26 29.56 -5.42
C SER A 399 -29.96 28.80 -5.65
N ASN A 400 -29.13 29.22 -6.61
CA ASN A 400 -27.85 28.57 -6.90
C ASN A 400 -26.87 28.70 -5.72
N ARG A 401 -26.79 29.89 -5.11
CA ARG A 401 -25.97 30.12 -3.91
C ARG A 401 -26.43 29.24 -2.75
N ALA A 402 -27.74 29.12 -2.50
CA ALA A 402 -28.29 28.28 -1.45
C ALA A 402 -27.92 26.79 -1.66
N ILE A 403 -28.13 26.26 -2.86
CA ILE A 403 -27.78 24.86 -3.22
C ILE A 403 -26.30 24.58 -2.96
N TYR A 404 -25.43 25.51 -3.38
CA TYR A 404 -23.99 25.33 -3.25
C TYR A 404 -23.51 25.45 -1.79
N VAL A 405 -24.06 26.40 -1.03
CA VAL A 405 -23.74 26.55 0.41
C VAL A 405 -24.16 25.31 1.19
N GLU A 406 -25.35 24.76 0.95
CA GLU A 406 -25.82 23.52 1.56
C GLU A 406 -24.86 22.35 1.25
N THR A 407 -24.53 22.18 -0.04
CA THR A 407 -23.63 21.12 -0.49
C THR A 407 -22.24 21.25 0.12
N LYS A 408 -21.72 22.47 0.21
CA LYS A 408 -20.42 22.74 0.84
C LYS A 408 -20.46 22.41 2.33
N TYR A 409 -21.50 22.83 3.04
CA TYR A 409 -21.67 22.53 4.47
C TYR A 409 -21.74 21.02 4.73
N GLU A 410 -22.57 20.28 3.98
CA GLU A 410 -22.65 18.81 4.07
C GLU A 410 -21.28 18.17 3.86
N ASN A 411 -20.55 18.61 2.85
CA ASN A 411 -19.25 18.06 2.50
C ASN A 411 -18.17 18.37 3.53
N ASP A 412 -18.14 19.59 4.08
CA ASP A 412 -17.18 19.98 5.11
C ASP A 412 -17.46 19.25 6.44
N LYS A 413 -18.76 19.05 6.76
CA LYS A 413 -19.18 18.19 7.88
C LYS A 413 -18.70 16.74 7.68
N LEU A 414 -19.00 16.12 6.54
CA LEU A 414 -18.55 14.75 6.22
C LEU A 414 -17.03 14.63 6.21
N THR A 415 -16.31 15.66 5.75
CA THR A 415 -14.83 15.67 5.77
C THR A 415 -14.33 15.66 7.21
N THR A 416 -14.93 16.46 8.09
CA THR A 416 -14.60 16.52 9.51
C THR A 416 -14.90 15.19 10.21
N GLU A 417 -16.07 14.60 9.98
CA GLU A 417 -16.44 13.29 10.52
C GLU A 417 -15.47 12.19 10.07
N ASN A 418 -15.08 12.18 8.79
CA ASN A 418 -14.08 11.25 8.27
C ASN A 418 -12.69 11.42 8.91
N LEU A 419 -12.27 12.66 9.20
CA LEU A 419 -11.01 12.93 9.90
C LEU A 419 -11.06 12.41 11.35
N VAL A 420 -12.18 12.61 12.05
CA VAL A 420 -12.41 12.07 13.40
C VAL A 420 -12.38 10.54 13.37
N LEU A 421 -13.11 9.92 12.45
CA LEU A 421 -13.15 8.46 12.31
C LEU A 421 -11.75 7.88 12.04
N LYS A 422 -10.96 8.52 11.16
CA LYS A 422 -9.57 8.12 10.90
C LYS A 422 -8.67 8.26 12.13
N ALA A 423 -8.86 9.30 12.94
CA ALA A 423 -8.13 9.47 14.18
C ALA A 423 -8.49 8.39 15.21
N GLU A 424 -9.78 8.02 15.30
CA GLU A 424 -10.25 6.93 16.16
C GLU A 424 -9.72 5.57 15.71
N THR A 425 -9.73 5.27 14.41
CA THR A 425 -9.16 4.03 13.88
C THR A 425 -7.66 3.96 14.14
N ALA A 426 -6.92 5.04 13.90
CA ALA A 426 -5.48 5.12 14.20
C ALA A 426 -5.19 4.95 15.71
N LYS A 427 -6.04 5.50 16.58
CA LYS A 427 -5.95 5.31 18.03
C LYS A 427 -6.16 3.83 18.43
N LYS A 428 -7.14 3.16 17.84
CA LYS A 428 -7.40 1.72 18.06
C LYS A 428 -6.24 0.86 17.56
N GLU A 429 -5.69 1.15 16.39
CA GLU A 429 -4.50 0.48 15.86
C GLU A 429 -3.29 0.65 16.77
N ARG A 430 -3.04 1.87 17.26
CA ARG A 430 -1.98 2.15 18.25
C ARG A 430 -2.18 1.36 19.54
N GLN A 431 -3.41 1.30 20.06
CA GLN A 431 -3.72 0.49 21.25
C GLN A 431 -3.46 -1.00 21.00
N ARG A 432 -3.85 -1.53 19.83
CA ARG A 432 -3.59 -2.93 19.46
C ARG A 432 -2.10 -3.24 19.43
N ILE A 433 -1.28 -2.34 18.88
CA ILE A 433 0.19 -2.46 18.88
C ILE A 433 0.73 -2.46 20.32
N ILE A 434 0.27 -1.54 21.17
CA ILE A 434 0.69 -1.48 22.58
C ILE A 434 0.35 -2.78 23.31
N TYR A 435 -0.86 -3.32 23.13
CA TYR A 435 -1.26 -4.59 23.75
C TYR A 435 -0.44 -5.78 23.24
N LEU A 436 -0.10 -5.80 21.96
CA LEU A 436 0.76 -6.84 21.38
C LEU A 436 2.18 -6.80 21.96
N PHE A 437 2.78 -5.62 22.09
CA PHE A 437 4.08 -5.49 22.76
C PHE A 437 4.00 -5.86 24.25
N GLY A 438 2.93 -5.45 24.94
CA GLY A 438 2.69 -5.80 26.33
C GLY A 438 2.56 -7.31 26.56
N SER A 439 1.84 -8.03 25.70
CA SER A 439 1.68 -9.48 25.82
C SER A 439 2.99 -10.23 25.53
N ILE A 440 3.76 -9.81 24.52
CA ILE A 440 5.09 -10.36 24.24
C ILE A 440 6.01 -10.15 25.45
N LEU A 441 6.01 -8.97 26.05
CA LEU A 441 6.83 -8.66 27.22
C LEU A 441 6.47 -9.57 28.41
N ILE A 442 5.18 -9.79 28.67
CA ILE A 442 4.73 -10.70 29.74
C ILE A 442 5.20 -12.14 29.48
N ILE A 443 5.12 -12.62 28.24
CA ILE A 443 5.59 -13.96 27.86
C ILE A 443 7.10 -14.09 28.07
N LEU A 444 7.88 -13.08 27.68
CA LEU A 444 9.34 -13.06 27.88
C LEU A 444 9.72 -13.07 29.36
N ILE A 445 9.03 -12.28 30.19
CA ILE A 445 9.23 -12.26 31.64
C ILE A 445 8.89 -13.63 32.24
N ALA A 446 7.74 -14.20 31.89
CA ALA A 446 7.33 -15.52 32.37
C ALA A 446 8.33 -16.62 31.97
N GLY A 447 8.79 -16.60 30.71
CA GLY A 447 9.82 -17.52 30.21
C GLY A 447 11.17 -17.36 30.94
N SER A 448 11.59 -16.13 31.23
CA SER A 448 12.82 -15.85 31.99
C SER A 448 12.74 -16.35 33.43
N VAL A 449 11.62 -16.10 34.12
CA VAL A 449 11.38 -16.60 35.49
C VAL A 449 11.35 -18.13 35.50
N PHE A 450 10.63 -18.76 34.56
CA PHE A 450 10.60 -20.22 34.43
C PHE A 450 12.00 -20.80 34.22
N TYR A 451 12.79 -20.19 33.33
CA TYR A 451 14.19 -20.58 33.09
C TYR A 451 15.04 -20.46 34.35
N MET A 452 14.92 -19.36 35.10
CA MET A 452 15.64 -19.16 36.37
C MET A 452 15.28 -20.22 37.41
N VAL A 453 14.00 -20.57 37.55
CA VAL A 453 13.53 -21.62 38.48
C VAL A 453 14.11 -22.97 38.08
N GLN A 454 14.04 -23.33 36.79
CA GLN A 454 14.63 -24.58 36.28
C GLN A 454 16.14 -24.67 36.54
N GLN A 455 16.87 -23.56 36.35
CA GLN A 455 18.30 -23.51 36.63
C GLN A 455 18.61 -23.69 38.13
N ARG A 456 17.78 -23.11 39.02
CA ARG A 456 17.93 -23.33 40.46
C ARG A 456 17.69 -24.78 40.85
N HIS A 457 16.66 -25.44 40.31
CA HIS A 457 16.40 -26.86 40.58
C HIS A 457 17.56 -27.77 40.16
N LYS A 458 18.12 -27.56 38.95
CA LYS A 458 19.29 -28.34 38.48
C LYS A 458 20.47 -28.21 39.43
N ARG A 459 20.79 -27.00 39.89
CA ARG A 459 21.88 -26.76 40.85
C ARG A 459 21.62 -27.46 42.19
N GLN A 460 20.37 -27.45 42.67
CA GLN A 460 20.03 -28.11 43.93
C GLN A 460 20.17 -29.64 43.83
N ILE A 461 19.77 -30.24 42.70
CA ILE A 461 19.92 -31.68 42.48
C ILE A 461 21.40 -32.06 42.50
N ILE A 462 22.25 -31.34 41.77
CA ILE A 462 23.70 -31.59 41.74
C ILE A 462 24.30 -31.51 43.14
N ARG A 463 23.91 -30.49 43.92
CA ARG A 463 24.37 -30.32 45.31
C ARG A 463 23.93 -31.47 46.22
N ASN A 464 22.67 -31.88 46.13
CA ASN A 464 22.15 -32.99 46.93
C ASN A 464 22.85 -34.32 46.61
N VAL A 465 23.19 -34.57 45.34
CA VAL A 465 23.97 -35.74 44.93
C VAL A 465 25.37 -35.69 45.54
N TYR A 466 26.04 -34.55 45.43
CA TYR A 466 27.38 -34.34 46.01
C TYR A 466 27.39 -34.55 47.54
N ASP A 467 26.41 -33.98 48.25
CA ASP A 467 26.29 -34.13 49.71
C ASP A 467 25.98 -35.58 50.11
N ALA A 468 25.23 -36.32 49.29
CA ALA A 468 24.95 -37.74 49.51
C ALA A 468 26.20 -38.60 49.30
N GLU A 469 26.96 -38.36 48.23
CA GLU A 469 28.25 -39.04 47.97
C GLU A 469 29.24 -38.80 49.11
N ALA A 470 29.41 -37.53 49.53
CA ALA A 470 30.29 -37.18 50.65
C ALA A 470 29.90 -37.89 51.95
N ARG A 471 28.58 -37.99 52.23
CA ARG A 471 28.07 -38.71 53.41
C ARG A 471 28.34 -40.22 53.33
N ILE A 472 28.13 -40.83 52.17
CA ILE A 472 28.40 -42.26 51.95
C ILE A 472 29.89 -42.54 52.18
N SER A 473 30.77 -41.71 51.62
CA SER A 473 32.22 -41.87 51.82
C SER A 473 32.66 -41.66 53.25
N LYS A 474 32.04 -40.73 53.98
CA LYS A 474 32.28 -40.58 55.41
C LYS A 474 31.85 -41.84 56.18
N LYS A 475 30.68 -42.40 55.86
CA LYS A 475 30.17 -43.61 56.53
C LYS A 475 31.02 -44.85 56.23
N LEU A 476 31.54 -44.97 55.01
CA LEU A 476 32.51 -46.00 54.64
C LEU A 476 33.81 -45.88 55.46
N HIS A 477 34.25 -44.65 55.76
CA HIS A 477 35.42 -44.40 56.61
C HIS A 477 35.16 -44.79 58.07
N ASP A 478 34.07 -44.26 58.63
CA ASP A 478 33.84 -44.29 60.07
C ASP A 478 33.36 -45.67 60.55
N GLU A 479 32.56 -46.38 59.74
CA GLU A 479 31.97 -47.66 60.13
C GLU A 479 32.70 -48.83 59.46
N LEU A 480 32.74 -48.88 58.13
CA LEU A 480 33.20 -50.08 57.42
C LEU A 480 34.72 -50.28 57.50
N ALA A 481 35.53 -49.23 57.32
CA ALA A 481 36.98 -49.35 57.39
C ALA A 481 37.45 -49.69 58.81
N ASN A 482 36.84 -49.09 59.84
CA ASN A 482 37.15 -49.40 61.24
C ASN A 482 36.73 -50.82 61.63
N ASP A 483 35.56 -51.29 61.18
CA ASP A 483 35.09 -52.64 61.46
C ASP A 483 35.99 -53.70 60.82
N VAL A 484 36.40 -53.51 59.57
CA VAL A 484 37.34 -54.43 58.90
C VAL A 484 38.70 -54.42 59.61
N TYR A 485 39.19 -53.26 60.04
CA TYR A 485 40.43 -53.15 60.82
C TYR A 485 40.36 -53.91 62.14
N ASN A 486 39.25 -53.81 62.87
CA ASN A 486 39.06 -54.55 64.12
C ASN A 486 39.04 -56.07 63.92
N VAL A 487 38.41 -56.56 62.83
CA VAL A 487 38.42 -57.98 62.48
C VAL A 487 39.82 -58.47 62.13
N MET A 488 40.63 -57.65 61.43
CA MET A 488 42.04 -57.98 61.16
C MET A 488 42.85 -58.20 62.44
N ILE A 489 42.72 -57.30 63.43
CA ILE A 489 43.43 -57.41 64.72
C ILE A 489 43.02 -58.69 65.47
N GLN A 490 41.73 -59.05 65.46
CA GLN A 490 41.25 -60.25 66.15
C GLN A 490 41.77 -61.55 65.55
N ILE A 491 41.98 -61.61 64.24
CA ILE A 491 42.43 -62.82 63.54
C ILE A 491 43.97 -62.98 63.60
N GLN A 492 44.71 -61.90 63.86
CA GLN A 492 46.19 -61.89 63.91
C GLN A 492 46.79 -62.80 64.99
N ASN A 493 45.99 -63.27 65.96
CA ASN A 493 46.43 -64.11 67.08
C ASN A 493 46.35 -65.63 66.84
N GLU A 494 45.84 -66.09 65.69
CA GLU A 494 45.77 -67.53 65.36
C GLU A 494 46.71 -67.88 64.20
N GLN A 495 47.68 -68.78 64.47
CA GLN A 495 48.85 -69.05 63.64
C GLN A 495 48.56 -69.77 62.30
N SER A 496 47.30 -69.93 61.89
CA SER A 496 46.89 -70.80 60.77
C SER A 496 45.94 -70.17 59.74
N ARG A 497 45.78 -68.83 59.68
CA ARG A 497 44.89 -68.16 58.68
C ARG A 497 45.49 -66.93 58.00
N LYS A 498 46.74 -67.04 57.52
CA LYS A 498 47.44 -65.95 56.78
C LYS A 498 46.66 -65.45 55.56
N GLU A 499 46.02 -66.36 54.82
CA GLU A 499 45.26 -66.03 53.60
C GLU A 499 43.95 -65.24 53.86
N VAL A 500 43.37 -65.37 55.06
CA VAL A 500 42.16 -64.61 55.46
C VAL A 500 42.54 -63.22 55.94
N LEU A 501 43.67 -63.08 56.63
CA LEU A 501 44.25 -61.79 57.02
C LEU A 501 44.64 -60.97 55.79
N ASP A 502 45.31 -61.58 54.81
CA ASP A 502 45.69 -60.91 53.57
C ASP A 502 44.45 -60.40 52.81
N LYS A 503 43.37 -61.20 52.72
CA LYS A 503 42.10 -60.77 52.11
C LYS A 503 41.38 -59.66 52.88
N LEU A 504 41.45 -59.66 54.22
CA LEU A 504 40.87 -58.59 55.04
C LEU A 504 41.70 -57.31 54.97
N GLU A 505 43.01 -57.42 54.88
CA GLU A 505 43.92 -56.32 54.61
C GLU A 505 43.64 -55.69 53.25
N ASP A 506 43.40 -56.51 52.22
CA ASP A 506 42.98 -56.04 50.89
C ASP A 506 41.61 -55.34 50.94
N ILE A 507 40.63 -55.85 51.69
CA ILE A 507 39.30 -55.22 51.87
C ILE A 507 39.42 -53.91 52.66
N TYR A 508 40.25 -53.88 53.71
CA TYR A 508 40.51 -52.68 54.50
C TYR A 508 41.18 -51.60 53.65
N ASN A 509 42.25 -51.95 52.93
CA ASN A 509 42.95 -51.04 52.04
C ASN A 509 42.03 -50.56 50.91
N SER A 510 41.21 -51.44 50.33
CA SER A 510 40.22 -51.05 49.31
C SER A 510 39.15 -50.10 49.87
N THR A 511 38.63 -50.36 51.08
CA THR A 511 37.60 -49.50 51.72
C THR A 511 38.19 -48.15 52.14
N ARG A 512 39.44 -48.16 52.62
CA ARG A 512 40.20 -46.97 53.01
C ARG A 512 40.64 -46.16 51.80
N ASP A 513 40.95 -46.81 50.69
CA ASP A 513 41.23 -46.17 49.42
C ASP A 513 39.95 -45.55 48.87
N ILE A 514 38.81 -46.26 48.80
CA ILE A 514 37.49 -45.69 48.46
C ILE A 514 37.11 -44.49 49.36
N SER A 515 37.49 -44.54 50.63
CA SER A 515 37.30 -43.45 51.58
C SER A 515 38.24 -42.26 51.31
N ARG A 516 39.53 -42.49 51.07
CA ARG A 516 40.52 -41.48 50.63
C ARG A 516 40.21 -40.94 49.25
N GLU A 517 39.51 -41.70 48.41
CA GLU A 517 39.07 -41.26 47.10
C GLU A 517 38.13 -40.06 47.20
N ASN A 518 37.43 -39.93 48.33
CA ASN A 518 36.43 -38.89 48.55
C ASN A 518 36.69 -38.01 49.78
N SER A 519 37.79 -38.22 50.50
CA SER A 519 38.23 -37.36 51.61
C SER A 519 39.49 -36.55 51.26
N SER A 520 39.30 -35.23 51.14
CA SER A 520 40.32 -34.17 51.11
C SER A 520 41.43 -34.25 50.03
N PHE A 521 41.11 -33.83 48.81
CA PHE A 521 42.06 -33.19 47.87
C PHE A 521 41.89 -31.66 47.84
N ASN A 522 41.39 -31.10 48.93
CA ASN A 522 41.30 -29.66 49.12
C ASN A 522 42.59 -29.22 49.80
N GLU A 523 43.44 -28.49 49.06
CA GLU A 523 44.67 -27.80 49.53
C GLU A 523 46.03 -28.54 49.43
N VAL A 524 46.36 -29.12 48.27
CA VAL A 524 47.75 -29.44 47.95
C VAL A 524 48.41 -28.21 47.29
N ARG A 525 49.26 -27.48 48.03
CA ARG A 525 49.99 -26.30 47.52
C ARG A 525 51.07 -26.64 46.47
N ASP A 526 51.50 -27.90 46.37
CA ASP A 526 52.53 -28.32 45.40
C ASP A 526 52.31 -29.75 44.86
N PHE A 527 51.30 -29.91 43.99
CA PHE A 527 50.90 -31.21 43.42
C PHE A 527 52.04 -31.91 42.65
N HIS A 528 52.93 -31.15 42.03
CA HIS A 528 54.10 -31.67 41.33
C HIS A 528 54.99 -32.49 42.28
N LEU A 529 55.31 -31.93 43.46
CA LEU A 529 56.19 -32.56 44.44
C LEU A 529 55.58 -33.84 45.00
N GLU A 530 54.28 -33.83 45.30
CA GLU A 530 53.57 -35.01 45.81
C GLU A 530 53.50 -36.14 44.76
N LEU A 531 53.22 -35.79 43.50
CA LEU A 531 53.20 -36.76 42.41
C LEU A 531 54.59 -37.37 42.19
N SER A 532 55.64 -36.56 42.19
CA SER A 532 57.02 -37.04 42.10
C SER A 532 57.39 -37.94 43.27
N ASN A 533 57.04 -37.57 44.50
CA ASN A 533 57.33 -38.38 45.69
C ASN A 533 56.59 -39.72 45.65
N MET A 534 55.32 -39.73 45.26
CA MET A 534 54.55 -40.97 45.10
C MET A 534 55.23 -41.89 44.08
N LEU A 535 55.56 -41.38 42.89
CA LEU A 535 56.22 -42.18 41.84
C LEU A 535 57.59 -42.69 42.30
N SER A 536 58.41 -41.84 42.92
CA SER A 536 59.75 -42.20 43.39
C SER A 536 59.73 -43.20 44.55
N SER A 537 58.67 -43.25 45.36
CA SER A 537 58.53 -44.21 46.48
C SER A 537 58.52 -45.67 46.04
N TYR A 538 58.27 -45.95 44.75
CA TYR A 538 58.31 -47.29 44.18
C TYR A 538 59.72 -47.70 43.70
N SER A 539 60.75 -46.86 43.88
CA SER A 539 62.13 -47.22 43.55
C SER A 539 62.75 -47.99 44.74
N ALA A 540 62.72 -49.32 44.70
CA ALA A 540 63.33 -50.18 45.72
C ALA A 540 64.06 -51.38 45.10
N ASP A 541 65.19 -51.76 45.73
CA ASP A 541 66.13 -52.89 45.58
C ASP A 541 66.56 -53.35 44.17
N TYR A 542 65.70 -53.35 43.14
CA TYR A 542 66.03 -53.79 41.78
C TYR A 542 65.40 -52.95 40.64
N THR A 543 64.54 -51.95 40.94
CA THR A 543 63.84 -51.12 39.94
C THR A 543 64.23 -49.64 40.02
N LYS A 544 64.74 -49.07 38.92
CA LYS A 544 65.06 -47.65 38.78
C LYS A 544 63.94 -46.89 38.07
N ILE A 545 63.46 -45.80 38.68
CA ILE A 545 62.40 -44.95 38.10
C ILE A 545 62.99 -43.61 37.63
N ILE A 546 62.72 -43.25 36.38
CA ILE A 546 63.12 -41.99 35.76
C ILE A 546 61.87 -41.16 35.46
N ILE A 547 61.75 -40.00 36.10
CA ILE A 547 60.65 -39.04 35.89
C ILE A 547 61.20 -37.85 35.11
N LYS A 548 60.60 -37.53 33.96
CA LYS A 548 61.01 -36.43 33.09
C LYS A 548 59.89 -35.40 32.93
N ASP A 549 60.28 -34.13 32.94
CA ASP A 549 59.47 -32.97 32.52
C ASP A 549 58.17 -32.75 33.35
N VAL A 550 58.03 -33.41 34.50
CA VAL A 550 56.85 -33.31 35.37
C VAL A 550 56.60 -31.88 35.86
N GLY A 551 57.66 -31.09 36.06
CA GLY A 551 57.62 -29.69 36.50
C GLY A 551 57.34 -28.68 35.38
N GLU A 552 57.40 -29.09 34.11
CA GLU A 552 57.08 -28.21 32.98
C GLU A 552 55.57 -28.03 32.79
N ILE A 553 54.75 -28.88 33.43
CA ILE A 553 53.30 -28.77 33.43
C ILE A 553 52.87 -27.71 34.45
N ASN A 554 52.08 -26.72 34.01
CA ASN A 554 51.45 -25.77 34.93
C ASN A 554 50.29 -26.45 35.67
N TRP A 555 50.61 -27.19 36.73
CA TRP A 555 49.60 -27.86 37.53
C TRP A 555 48.62 -26.88 38.19
N GLN A 556 48.96 -25.61 38.42
CA GLN A 556 48.01 -24.65 39.00
C GLN A 556 46.82 -24.36 38.09
N SER A 557 46.98 -24.42 36.75
CA SER A 557 45.88 -24.22 35.80
C SER A 557 44.98 -25.45 35.62
N ILE A 558 45.38 -26.61 36.15
CA ILE A 558 44.63 -27.86 36.03
C ILE A 558 43.67 -27.98 37.21
N THR A 559 42.41 -28.29 36.93
CA THR A 559 41.38 -28.41 37.96
C THR A 559 41.72 -29.54 38.96
N PRO A 560 41.33 -29.43 40.23
CA PRO A 560 41.59 -30.46 41.25
C PRO A 560 41.12 -31.86 40.82
N GLU A 561 39.98 -31.97 40.14
CA GLU A 561 39.41 -33.24 39.69
C GLU A 561 40.34 -33.95 38.69
N LYS A 562 40.91 -33.21 37.73
CA LYS A 562 41.86 -33.76 36.75
C LYS A 562 43.15 -34.24 37.41
N LYS A 563 43.67 -33.48 38.39
CA LYS A 563 44.88 -33.84 39.16
C LYS A 563 44.71 -35.17 39.89
N ILE A 564 43.58 -35.33 40.58
CA ILE A 564 43.25 -36.55 41.32
C ILE A 564 43.23 -37.76 40.39
N ILE A 565 42.52 -37.62 39.25
CA ILE A 565 42.39 -38.72 38.28
C ILE A 565 43.75 -39.11 37.71
N VAL A 566 44.59 -38.15 37.34
CA VAL A 566 45.95 -38.41 36.84
C VAL A 566 46.82 -39.08 37.91
N TYR A 567 46.79 -38.59 39.14
CA TYR A 567 47.53 -39.17 40.26
C TYR A 567 47.17 -40.65 40.45
N ARG A 568 45.87 -40.98 40.44
CA ARG A 568 45.40 -42.35 40.61
C ARG A 568 45.75 -43.26 39.44
N ILE A 569 45.64 -42.77 38.20
CA ILE A 569 46.02 -43.56 37.02
C ILE A 569 47.50 -43.94 37.08
N LEU A 570 48.36 -42.99 37.45
CA LEU A 570 49.78 -43.25 37.59
C LEU A 570 50.08 -44.17 38.77
N GLN A 571 49.41 -44.00 39.91
CA GLN A 571 49.55 -44.89 41.06
C GLN A 571 49.16 -46.34 40.71
N GLU A 572 48.04 -46.53 40.00
CA GLU A 572 47.59 -47.84 39.53
C GLU A 572 48.64 -48.50 38.61
N LEU A 573 49.23 -47.73 37.69
CA LEU A 573 50.32 -48.21 36.84
C LEU A 573 51.54 -48.64 37.66
N MET A 574 51.91 -47.90 38.70
CA MET A 574 53.02 -48.25 39.59
C MET A 574 52.72 -49.50 40.42
N ILE A 575 51.48 -49.70 40.88
CA ILE A 575 51.05 -50.90 41.60
C ILE A 575 51.13 -52.12 40.68
N ASN A 576 50.63 -51.99 39.44
CA ASN A 576 50.68 -53.06 38.45
C ASN A 576 52.12 -53.44 38.12
N MET A 577 53.00 -52.45 37.93
CA MET A 577 54.42 -52.68 37.73
C MET A 577 55.04 -53.49 38.86
N LYS A 578 54.80 -53.09 40.11
CA LYS A 578 55.36 -53.76 41.28
C LYS A 578 54.86 -55.19 41.45
N LYS A 579 53.61 -55.47 41.09
CA LYS A 579 52.98 -56.79 41.24
C LYS A 579 53.30 -57.74 40.09
N HIS A 580 53.50 -57.22 38.88
CA HIS A 580 53.44 -58.04 37.66
C HIS A 580 54.59 -57.85 36.68
N SER A 581 55.28 -56.70 36.65
CA SER A 581 56.22 -56.42 35.55
C SER A 581 57.64 -56.97 35.75
N GLU A 582 58.11 -57.19 36.98
CA GLU A 582 59.54 -57.48 37.28
C GLU A 582 60.52 -56.49 36.63
N ALA A 583 60.07 -55.26 36.34
CA ALA A 583 60.83 -54.28 35.57
C ALA A 583 62.06 -53.78 36.35
N SER A 584 63.20 -53.67 35.68
CA SER A 584 64.43 -53.06 36.26
C SER A 584 64.52 -51.56 35.99
N LEU A 585 63.78 -51.05 35.00
CA LEU A 585 63.76 -49.64 34.60
C LEU A 585 62.35 -49.20 34.18
N VAL A 586 61.91 -48.07 34.74
CA VAL A 586 60.65 -47.40 34.39
C VAL A 586 60.93 -45.95 34.00
N ALA A 587 60.35 -45.48 32.91
CA ALA A 587 60.43 -44.10 32.44
C ALA A 587 59.04 -43.48 32.33
N ILE A 588 58.84 -42.32 32.98
CA ILE A 588 57.59 -41.56 32.96
C ILE A 588 57.89 -40.15 32.46
N THR A 589 57.30 -39.78 31.33
CA THR A 589 57.54 -38.48 30.67
C THR A 589 56.24 -37.68 30.58
N PHE A 590 56.29 -36.40 30.98
CA PHE A 590 55.16 -35.48 30.94
C PHE A 590 55.37 -34.44 29.84
N LYS A 591 54.41 -34.25 28.95
CA LYS A 591 54.51 -33.27 27.86
C LYS A 591 53.24 -32.45 27.74
N LYS A 592 53.39 -31.15 27.56
CA LYS A 592 52.29 -30.24 27.20
C LYS A 592 52.17 -30.17 25.67
N GLU A 593 51.01 -30.55 25.15
CA GLU A 593 50.69 -30.52 23.72
C GLU A 593 49.53 -29.53 23.48
N GLN A 594 49.85 -28.28 23.13
CA GLN A 594 48.88 -27.18 22.88
C GLN A 594 47.78 -27.00 23.96
N LYS A 595 46.66 -27.71 23.82
CA LYS A 595 45.49 -27.69 24.74
C LYS A 595 45.37 -28.95 25.60
N ASN A 596 46.30 -29.90 25.49
CA ASN A 596 46.26 -31.18 26.18
C ASN A 596 47.59 -31.45 26.89
N ILE A 597 47.57 -32.43 27.78
CA ILE A 597 48.72 -32.97 28.49
C ILE A 597 48.81 -34.45 28.15
N LYS A 598 50.00 -34.88 27.77
CA LYS A 598 50.34 -36.25 27.44
C LYS A 598 51.35 -36.78 28.44
N ILE A 599 51.02 -37.90 29.06
CA ILE A 599 51.90 -38.60 29.99
C ILE A 599 52.19 -39.98 29.41
N THR A 600 53.46 -40.31 29.25
CA THR A 600 53.88 -41.61 28.73
C THR A 600 54.64 -42.36 29.81
N TYR A 601 54.10 -43.51 30.18
CA TYR A 601 54.70 -44.51 31.05
C TYR A 601 55.28 -45.63 30.17
N ALA A 602 56.51 -46.07 30.45
CA ALA A 602 57.11 -47.25 29.83
C ALA A 602 58.01 -47.99 30.82
N ASP A 603 57.89 -49.31 30.89
CA ASP A 603 58.78 -50.19 31.65
C ASP A 603 59.39 -51.28 30.77
N ASN A 604 60.50 -51.87 31.23
CA ASN A 604 61.22 -52.94 30.55
C ASN A 604 60.93 -54.33 31.15
N GLY A 605 59.75 -54.52 31.74
CA GLY A 605 59.35 -55.78 32.38
C GLY A 605 59.08 -56.92 31.42
N VAL A 606 58.57 -58.03 31.97
CA VAL A 606 58.21 -59.25 31.21
C VAL A 606 57.06 -59.05 30.21
N GLY A 607 56.33 -57.93 30.31
CA GLY A 607 55.15 -57.66 29.48
C GLY A 607 53.94 -58.50 29.91
N VAL A 608 52.80 -58.27 29.24
CA VAL A 608 51.53 -58.99 29.50
C VAL A 608 50.96 -59.53 28.19
N ASP A 609 50.45 -60.76 28.20
CA ASP A 609 49.78 -61.39 27.05
C ASP A 609 48.45 -60.69 26.73
N LYS A 610 48.18 -60.46 25.43
CA LYS A 610 47.04 -59.64 24.96
C LYS A 610 45.68 -60.22 25.38
N ASP A 611 45.59 -61.54 25.57
CA ASP A 611 44.34 -62.21 25.99
C ASP A 611 44.10 -62.13 27.51
N GLU A 612 45.14 -61.96 28.34
CA GLU A 612 45.01 -61.72 29.79
C GLU A 612 44.73 -60.25 30.13
N ILE A 613 45.22 -59.31 29.31
CA ILE A 613 45.02 -57.87 29.54
C ILE A 613 43.52 -57.48 29.52
N ILE A 614 42.71 -58.17 28.71
CA ILE A 614 41.26 -57.93 28.56
C ILE A 614 40.50 -58.11 29.89
N TYR A 615 41.06 -58.86 30.85
CA TYR A 615 40.45 -59.15 32.15
C TYR A 615 41.09 -58.43 33.36
N SER A 616 42.10 -57.58 33.15
CA SER A 616 42.70 -56.80 34.25
C SER A 616 41.78 -55.62 34.67
N SER A 617 41.24 -55.67 35.90
CA SER A 617 40.31 -54.66 36.41
C SER A 617 40.92 -53.26 36.54
N GLY A 618 42.23 -53.17 36.81
CA GLY A 618 42.98 -51.92 37.00
C GLY A 618 43.08 -51.04 35.76
N LEU A 619 43.43 -51.59 34.59
CA LEU A 619 43.59 -50.82 33.35
C LEU A 619 42.25 -50.33 32.79
N ARG A 620 41.19 -51.14 32.92
CA ARG A 620 39.82 -50.71 32.56
C ARG A 620 39.32 -49.59 33.47
N ASN A 621 39.68 -49.62 34.75
CA ASN A 621 39.38 -48.54 35.69
C ASN A 621 40.13 -47.25 35.34
N ALA A 622 41.41 -47.34 34.96
CA ALA A 622 42.18 -46.19 34.49
C ALA A 622 41.57 -45.56 33.23
N GLU A 623 41.13 -46.38 32.27
CA GLU A 623 40.45 -45.90 31.05
C GLU A 623 39.10 -45.22 31.36
N ASN A 624 38.27 -45.83 32.22
CA ASN A 624 36.99 -45.25 32.61
C ASN A 624 37.18 -43.92 33.36
N ARG A 625 38.19 -43.83 34.21
CA ARG A 625 38.51 -42.61 34.97
C ARG A 625 39.01 -41.47 34.09
N ILE A 626 39.84 -41.74 33.08
CA ILE A 626 40.30 -40.66 32.20
C ILE A 626 39.20 -40.14 31.27
N LYS A 627 38.24 -41.00 30.89
CA LYS A 627 37.09 -40.60 30.07
C LYS A 627 36.18 -39.58 30.76
N THR A 628 36.05 -39.62 32.09
CA THR A 628 35.20 -38.65 32.83
C THR A 628 35.72 -37.21 32.75
N ILE A 629 37.02 -37.03 32.47
CA ILE A 629 37.64 -35.70 32.23
C ILE A 629 37.91 -35.41 30.75
N GLY A 630 37.30 -36.19 29.84
CA GLY A 630 37.45 -36.01 28.39
C GLY A 630 38.82 -36.40 27.84
N GLY A 631 39.57 -37.24 28.55
CA GLY A 631 40.85 -37.76 28.11
C GLY A 631 40.78 -39.19 27.56
N SER A 632 41.93 -39.72 27.11
CA SER A 632 42.10 -41.06 26.59
C SER A 632 43.29 -41.77 27.25
N PHE A 633 43.18 -43.10 27.34
CA PHE A 633 44.21 -43.99 27.86
C PHE A 633 44.47 -45.05 26.80
N ILE A 634 45.71 -45.15 26.34
CA ILE A 634 46.14 -46.11 25.32
C ILE A 634 47.32 -46.87 25.90
N PHE A 635 47.32 -48.19 25.82
CA PHE A 635 48.45 -49.00 26.23
C PHE A 635 48.84 -49.98 25.12
N ASP A 636 50.09 -50.41 25.17
CA ASP A 636 50.67 -51.41 24.27
C ASP A 636 51.62 -52.29 25.09
N SER A 637 51.55 -53.60 24.85
CA SER A 637 52.28 -54.62 25.60
C SER A 637 52.45 -55.87 24.74
N GLU A 638 53.67 -56.40 24.72
CA GLU A 638 54.03 -57.69 24.12
C GLU A 638 54.92 -58.45 25.09
N MET A 639 54.77 -59.78 25.16
CA MET A 639 55.63 -60.65 25.97
C MET A 639 57.12 -60.36 25.69
N GLU A 640 57.91 -60.26 26.75
CA GLU A 640 59.34 -59.98 26.76
C GLU A 640 59.76 -58.60 26.20
N ARG A 641 58.81 -57.68 25.97
CA ARG A 641 59.08 -56.32 25.44
C ARG A 641 58.64 -55.18 26.37
N GLY A 642 58.23 -55.49 27.60
CA GLY A 642 57.79 -54.51 28.60
C GLY A 642 56.39 -53.95 28.34
N PHE A 643 55.98 -52.99 29.16
CA PHE A 643 54.65 -52.36 29.10
C PHE A 643 54.75 -50.86 28.83
N LYS A 644 53.90 -50.33 27.93
CA LYS A 644 53.81 -48.91 27.63
C LYS A 644 52.37 -48.40 27.74
N ALA A 645 52.17 -47.31 28.46
CA ALA A 645 50.89 -46.61 28.54
C ALA A 645 51.03 -45.13 28.22
N THR A 646 50.02 -44.57 27.57
CA THR A 646 49.90 -43.16 27.21
C THR A 646 48.57 -42.64 27.74
N VAL A 647 48.65 -41.68 28.65
CA VAL A 647 47.51 -40.93 29.19
C VAL A 647 47.47 -39.58 28.49
N HIS A 648 46.30 -39.17 28.01
CA HIS A 648 46.11 -37.89 27.34
C HIS A 648 44.84 -37.21 27.83
N PHE A 649 44.91 -35.95 28.26
CA PHE A 649 43.73 -35.22 28.76
C PHE A 649 43.84 -33.71 28.48
N PRO A 650 42.71 -32.99 28.32
CA PRO A 650 42.73 -31.55 28.10
C PRO A 650 43.32 -30.82 29.32
N ASN A 651 44.19 -29.83 29.07
CA ASN A 651 44.73 -28.93 30.08
C ASN A 651 43.58 -28.22 30.83
#